data_AF-A0A2E7CR84-F1
#
_entry.id   AF-A0A2E7CR84-F1
#
_cell.length_a   1.000
_cell.length_b   1.000
_cell.length_c   1.000
_cell.angle_alpha   90.00
_cell.angle_beta   90.00
_cell.angle_gamma   90.00
#
_symmetry.space_group_name_H-M   'P 1'
#
loop_
_entity.id
_entity.type
_entity.pdbx_description
1 polymer ?
#
loop_
_entity_poly.entity_id
_entity_poly.type
_entity_poly.pdbx_seq_one_letter_code
_entity_poly.pdbx_strand_id
1 'polypeptide(L)'
;MNKICTIIFALFLQLCFYSQTLNNTNPIGWKGKLDTKTIPIKTMKGYNQSLIDSEDAINDISKEKPWRFGYKYNVNYTVQNSGNWTILPNGDNLWQLAIECQNALTVNLLFENYNLPEGARLYLYDENQTNKVGAYTNINNRTDGQLGTELVHGEKIIVEYFEPADVKYQGTFTISNVIHGYRSLDPIQNSLSKALNSSGDCNIDVNCPLGNGWENEINSVAMIVVNGSGICTGALINNTCNDGTPYFLTANHCLGGGTGSWAFRFNWQSPPGTESCATTANSVDPGPPYDQTANGATTLVSSAGSDFALLEIDNMTLTDAQNWNCFYAGWDATDASTVTETIGIHHPSGDVKKICKDNDAPYHSSAGGAAVWYIDEWEEGVTEPGSSGSPLFDQNHRIIGQLYGGAAACSGTVNNAQYDYYGRIGVSWNNGLDGYLAPNSCGFATVNDGWDPNTPTLPDDAGISGITSPGGAYCIDNFDPEITLRNYGTNNLTFVTINYDLDGGVNNIFNWTGNLAPGASETIVFANMTTTAGPHTFNAYTTLPNGNSDSNPLNDGTSSNYSATIGGQDIQVEINTDCWGSEVTWTIEDVNSNVLASGGPYADVIGGELITTTVCLAIDCYDFIINDSYGDGMYGSQWNSCSVDGDYTIIDVASGTVLASTIAANSDYGNQEINNFCVSLPCSWSLSSNTTEETCYGDSTGSITVNINGGAGPFTFDIGNGPQNTGTFNNLTQGSYSISVSDSICTSLIPVILSGPNEISGTITTTDVSCNGLSDGTLTVIGSGGDSTYTYDFGSGFVSNNSLNGLSAGSQTVIIQDGNGCIGTVYGTVNQPGAINVTTYVVDETFGSDGVINITVSGGVSPFTYLWTGPSGYTSTNEDIGGLVSGSYTLIVTDANGCSTTINDILVDSFIGIFEDGETMFSIYPNPSKGIFNISFNEKLNNPINVSVFDLTGRLILSYNLKDKQETKIDISTNSYGTYILKIEIGEKQYLKRISNIK
;
A
#
# COMPACT_ATOMS: atom_id res chain seq x y z
N MET A 1 82.43 43.07 16.31
CA MET A 1 82.19 41.61 16.21
C MET A 1 80.75 41.37 16.65
N ASN A 2 79.76 41.55 15.79
CA ASN A 2 79.21 40.58 14.82
C ASN A 2 78.92 39.19 15.42
N LYS A 3 77.67 38.97 15.85
CA LYS A 3 76.67 38.05 15.26
C LYS A 3 75.57 37.79 16.31
N ILE A 4 74.41 38.45 16.18
CA ILE A 4 73.15 37.87 15.66
C ILE A 4 72.69 36.68 16.52
N CYS A 5 71.85 36.97 17.53
CA CYS A 5 70.95 36.00 18.14
C CYS A 5 69.60 36.10 17.40
N THR A 6 69.29 35.11 16.58
CA THR A 6 67.96 34.95 15.99
C THR A 6 67.10 34.17 16.99
N ILE A 7 66.07 34.84 17.50
CA ILE A 7 64.98 34.24 18.28
C ILE A 7 64.05 33.56 17.27
N ILE A 8 63.94 32.22 17.33
CA ILE A 8 62.93 31.46 16.59
C ILE A 8 61.70 31.39 17.48
N PHE A 9 60.65 32.07 17.04
CA PHE A 9 59.30 32.01 17.60
C PHE A 9 58.65 30.72 17.06
N ALA A 10 58.55 29.69 17.90
CA ALA A 10 57.80 28.49 17.57
C ALA A 10 56.30 28.78 17.79
N LEU A 11 55.59 29.16 16.72
CA LEU A 11 54.14 29.07 16.67
C LEU A 11 53.78 27.58 16.60
N PHE A 12 53.33 27.01 17.72
CA PHE A 12 52.53 25.78 17.70
C PHE A 12 51.16 26.14 17.12
N LEU A 13 51.00 25.95 15.80
CA LEU A 13 49.69 25.89 15.19
C LEU A 13 49.17 24.46 15.43
N GLN A 14 48.42 24.26 16.52
CA GLN A 14 47.57 23.08 16.65
C GLN A 14 46.45 23.22 15.62
N LEU A 15 46.61 22.56 14.48
CA LEU A 15 45.52 22.29 13.56
C LEU A 15 44.70 21.16 14.17
N CYS A 16 43.62 21.51 14.87
CA CYS A 16 42.55 20.56 15.16
C CYS A 16 41.81 20.30 13.85
N PHE A 17 41.94 19.08 13.34
CA PHE A 17 41.06 18.56 12.31
C PHE A 17 39.70 18.30 12.98
N TYR A 18 38.70 19.12 12.66
CA TYR A 18 37.30 18.82 12.97
C TYR A 18 36.67 18.27 11.69
N SER A 19 36.60 16.94 11.62
CA SER A 19 35.64 16.26 10.74
C SER A 19 34.27 16.27 11.43
N GLN A 20 33.21 16.57 10.69
CA GLN A 20 31.84 16.47 11.18
C GLN A 20 31.35 15.02 11.08
N THR A 21 30.70 14.56 12.15
CA THR A 21 30.34 13.18 12.47
C THR A 21 31.52 12.30 12.91
N LEU A 22 31.95 12.48 14.17
CA LEU A 22 32.22 11.29 14.98
C LEU A 22 30.88 10.59 15.24
N ASN A 23 30.30 9.97 14.20
CA ASN A 23 29.12 9.11 14.30
C ASN A 23 29.41 7.80 15.07
N ASN A 24 30.65 7.60 15.49
CA ASN A 24 31.12 6.39 16.17
C ASN A 24 30.86 6.35 17.68
N THR A 25 30.17 7.32 18.29
CA THR A 25 29.68 7.15 19.66
C THR A 25 28.18 7.24 19.72
N ASN A 26 27.52 6.15 20.10
CA ASN A 26 26.11 6.16 20.45
C ASN A 26 25.85 7.05 21.68
N PRO A 27 24.59 7.52 21.87
CA PRO A 27 24.15 8.11 23.11
C PRO A 27 24.61 7.26 24.31
N ILE A 28 24.93 7.91 25.43
CA ILE A 28 25.45 7.21 26.61
C ILE A 28 24.40 6.26 27.19
N GLY A 29 23.12 6.64 27.17
CA GLY A 29 22.01 5.77 27.57
C GLY A 29 21.75 4.59 26.63
N TRP A 30 22.37 4.57 25.44
CA TRP A 30 22.25 3.49 24.46
C TRP A 30 23.09 2.28 24.87
N LYS A 31 22.55 1.05 24.73
CA LYS A 31 23.17 -0.24 25.11
C LYS A 31 23.45 -0.40 26.62
N GLY A 32 22.53 0.05 27.47
CA GLY A 32 22.49 -0.36 28.89
C GLY A 32 23.63 0.14 29.77
N LYS A 33 24.40 1.15 29.34
CA LYS A 33 25.47 1.76 30.17
C LYS A 33 24.92 2.54 31.37
N LEU A 34 23.60 2.81 31.40
CA LEU A 34 22.85 3.41 32.51
C LEU A 34 21.46 2.76 32.60
N ASP A 35 20.89 2.66 33.82
CA ASP A 35 19.52 2.16 34.02
C ASP A 35 18.49 3.20 33.54
N THR A 36 17.95 2.98 32.34
CA THR A 36 17.01 3.87 31.67
C THR A 36 15.59 3.82 32.23
N LYS A 37 15.28 2.92 33.19
CA LYS A 37 13.92 2.75 33.77
C LYS A 37 13.43 3.93 34.62
N THR A 38 14.19 5.03 34.70
CA THR A 38 13.88 6.20 35.54
C THR A 38 13.78 7.52 34.76
N ILE A 39 13.82 7.48 33.42
CA ILE A 39 13.68 8.70 32.60
C ILE A 39 12.26 9.26 32.78
N PRO A 40 12.10 10.53 33.17
CA PRO A 40 10.78 11.13 33.31
C PRO A 40 10.10 11.27 31.94
N ILE A 41 8.81 10.93 31.87
CA ILE A 41 8.01 10.95 30.64
C ILE A 41 7.06 12.16 30.62
N LYS A 42 6.95 12.81 29.46
CA LYS A 42 5.91 13.82 29.16
C LYS A 42 5.02 13.33 28.03
N THR A 43 3.80 12.94 28.35
CA THR A 43 2.81 12.50 27.36
C THR A 43 2.01 13.68 26.81
N MET A 44 1.96 13.81 25.49
CA MET A 44 1.12 14.78 24.78
C MET A 44 -0.34 14.37 24.86
N LYS A 45 -1.24 15.35 24.98
CA LYS A 45 -2.68 15.09 24.95
C LYS A 45 -3.10 14.75 23.53
N GLY A 46 -4.05 13.84 23.34
CA GLY A 46 -4.65 13.62 22.03
C GLY A 46 -5.25 14.89 21.41
N TYR A 47 -5.31 14.94 20.09
CA TYR A 47 -5.87 16.03 19.28
C TYR A 47 -7.05 15.50 18.43
N ASN A 48 -7.78 16.41 17.78
CA ASN A 48 -8.92 16.04 16.95
C ASN A 48 -8.44 15.60 15.56
N GLN A 49 -8.19 14.30 15.39
CA GLN A 49 -7.74 13.72 14.11
C GLN A 49 -8.68 14.08 12.95
N SER A 50 -10.00 13.91 13.11
CA SER A 50 -10.96 14.16 12.02
C SER A 50 -10.98 15.62 11.55
N LEU A 51 -10.66 16.59 12.43
CA LEU A 51 -10.49 17.98 12.03
C LEU A 51 -9.24 18.15 11.17
N ILE A 52 -8.12 17.55 11.58
CA ILE A 52 -6.85 17.57 10.83
C ILE A 52 -7.02 16.90 9.47
N ASP A 53 -7.66 15.74 9.40
CA ASP A 53 -7.93 15.04 8.13
C ASP A 53 -8.78 15.89 7.18
N SER A 54 -9.77 16.63 7.71
CA SER A 54 -10.62 17.52 6.92
C SER A 54 -9.86 18.73 6.39
N GLU A 55 -8.95 19.29 7.19
CA GLU A 55 -8.06 20.37 6.77
C GLU A 55 -7.05 19.89 5.72
N ASP A 56 -6.49 18.70 5.89
CA ASP A 56 -5.51 18.17 4.95
C ASP A 56 -6.14 17.74 3.63
N ALA A 57 -7.37 17.22 3.62
CA ALA A 57 -8.07 16.94 2.36
C ALA A 57 -8.22 18.19 1.47
N ILE A 58 -8.18 19.39 2.06
CA ILE A 58 -8.17 20.66 1.35
C ILE A 58 -6.73 21.06 0.98
N ASN A 59 -5.78 20.93 1.91
CA ASN A 59 -4.38 21.29 1.68
C ASN A 59 -3.70 20.39 0.63
N ASP A 60 -3.99 19.10 0.62
CA ASP A 60 -3.42 18.10 -0.30
C ASP A 60 -3.82 18.35 -1.77
N ILE A 61 -4.83 19.17 -2.02
CA ILE A 61 -5.22 19.59 -3.39
C ILE A 61 -4.38 20.78 -3.85
N SER A 62 -3.68 21.48 -2.95
CA SER A 62 -2.96 22.72 -3.23
C SER A 62 -1.46 22.59 -3.01
N LYS A 63 -0.70 22.69 -4.09
CA LYS A 63 0.77 22.74 -4.07
C LYS A 63 1.34 24.09 -3.58
N GLU A 64 0.50 25.09 -3.33
CA GLU A 64 0.94 26.45 -2.93
C GLU A 64 1.21 26.58 -1.42
N LYS A 65 1.26 25.46 -0.69
CA LYS A 65 1.56 25.40 0.75
C LYS A 65 2.41 24.17 1.05
N PRO A 66 3.24 24.22 2.11
CA PRO A 66 3.94 23.04 2.58
C PRO A 66 2.99 21.88 2.86
N TRP A 67 3.40 20.68 2.47
CA TRP A 67 2.62 19.48 2.71
C TRP A 67 2.69 19.09 4.18
N ARG A 68 1.56 19.09 4.88
CA ARG A 68 1.52 18.88 6.34
C ARG A 68 1.54 17.38 6.65
N PHE A 69 2.48 16.96 7.51
CA PHE A 69 2.57 15.58 8.01
C PHE A 69 2.42 15.47 9.53
N GLY A 70 2.57 16.60 10.25
CA GLY A 70 2.64 16.60 11.71
C GLY A 70 1.73 17.61 12.39
N TYR A 71 1.25 17.24 13.59
CA TYR A 71 0.48 18.10 14.48
C TYR A 71 1.42 18.70 15.53
N LYS A 72 1.36 20.03 15.69
CA LYS A 72 2.28 20.79 16.53
C LYS A 72 1.71 21.06 17.93
N TYR A 73 2.36 20.53 18.96
CA TYR A 73 2.12 20.92 20.35
C TYR A 73 3.03 22.07 20.76
N ASN A 74 2.50 23.08 21.44
CA ASN A 74 3.30 24.10 22.11
C ASN A 74 3.62 23.64 23.54
N VAL A 75 4.91 23.56 23.87
CA VAL A 75 5.42 23.12 25.17
C VAL A 75 6.49 24.09 25.69
N ASN A 76 6.97 23.86 26.91
CA ASN A 76 8.04 24.64 27.52
C ASN A 76 8.88 23.71 28.41
N TYR A 77 9.65 22.82 27.77
CA TYR A 77 10.53 21.88 28.47
C TYR A 77 11.97 22.37 28.40
N THR A 78 12.59 22.51 29.56
CA THR A 78 13.96 23.03 29.73
C THR A 78 14.74 22.06 30.59
N VAL A 79 16.07 22.19 30.59
CA VAL A 79 16.95 21.40 31.47
C VAL A 79 16.74 21.70 32.97
N GLN A 80 16.00 22.76 33.32
CA GLN A 80 15.70 23.14 34.71
C GLN A 80 14.32 22.69 35.20
N ASN A 81 13.32 22.63 34.32
CA ASN A 81 11.93 22.35 34.70
C ASN A 81 11.42 20.96 34.28
N SER A 82 12.21 20.26 33.47
CA SER A 82 11.88 18.97 32.86
C SER A 82 13.11 18.05 32.90
N GLY A 83 12.89 16.78 32.57
CA GLY A 83 13.95 15.78 32.54
C GLY A 83 14.56 15.47 33.91
N ASN A 84 15.60 14.66 33.93
CA ASN A 84 16.36 14.35 35.12
C ASN A 84 17.86 14.38 34.83
N TRP A 85 18.65 14.88 35.77
CA TRP A 85 20.11 14.93 35.68
C TRP A 85 20.75 13.75 36.42
N THR A 86 21.69 13.09 35.76
CA THR A 86 22.53 12.02 36.30
C THR A 86 24.00 12.44 36.22
N ILE A 87 24.71 12.43 37.34
CA ILE A 87 26.15 12.68 37.38
C ILE A 87 26.87 11.34 37.16
N LEU A 88 27.70 11.27 36.12
CA LEU A 88 28.46 10.09 35.75
C LEU A 88 29.69 9.90 36.65
N PRO A 89 30.27 8.70 36.75
CA PRO A 89 31.42 8.42 37.64
C PRO A 89 32.65 9.30 37.39
N ASN A 90 32.83 9.83 36.18
CA ASN A 90 33.91 10.73 35.81
C ASN A 90 33.60 12.22 36.08
N GLY A 91 32.41 12.53 36.61
CA GLY A 91 31.97 13.90 36.92
C GLY A 91 31.16 14.58 35.81
N ASP A 92 31.03 13.95 34.64
CA ASP A 92 30.20 14.47 33.56
C ASP A 92 28.71 14.42 33.93
N ASN A 93 27.90 15.23 33.25
CA ASN A 93 26.46 15.30 33.49
C ASN A 93 25.68 14.76 32.30
N LEU A 94 24.60 14.03 32.59
CA LEU A 94 23.66 13.54 31.60
C LEU A 94 22.25 13.97 31.98
N TRP A 95 21.56 14.67 31.10
CA TRP A 95 20.15 15.02 31.25
C TRP A 95 19.30 14.20 30.29
N GLN A 96 18.22 13.60 30.78
CA GLN A 96 17.33 12.77 29.97
C GLN A 96 15.86 13.14 30.17
N LEU A 97 15.10 13.14 29.07
CA LEU A 97 13.64 13.33 29.05
C LEU A 97 13.03 12.44 27.98
N ALA A 98 11.97 11.71 28.31
CA ALA A 98 11.14 11.01 27.33
C ALA A 98 9.89 11.84 27.03
N ILE A 99 9.51 11.90 25.76
CA ILE A 99 8.29 12.56 25.29
C ILE A 99 7.49 11.54 24.51
N GLU A 100 6.21 11.39 24.85
CA GLU A 100 5.31 10.39 24.27
C GLU A 100 4.15 11.08 23.56
N CYS A 101 3.93 10.72 22.31
CA CYS A 101 2.87 11.18 21.42
C CYS A 101 2.09 9.95 20.96
N GLN A 102 1.12 9.49 21.76
CA GLN A 102 0.36 8.26 21.47
C GLN A 102 -0.14 8.19 20.02
N ASN A 103 0.17 7.11 19.31
CA ASN A 103 -0.11 6.87 17.88
C ASN A 103 0.65 7.75 16.87
N ALA A 104 1.68 8.49 17.30
CA ALA A 104 2.54 9.19 16.34
C ALA A 104 3.41 8.18 15.58
N LEU A 105 3.58 8.44 14.29
CA LEU A 105 4.44 7.69 13.38
C LEU A 105 5.89 8.16 13.49
N THR A 106 6.05 9.47 13.64
CA THR A 106 7.33 10.11 13.93
C THR A 106 7.13 11.19 14.99
N VAL A 107 8.20 11.49 15.71
CA VAL A 107 8.27 12.64 16.61
C VAL A 107 9.54 13.41 16.28
N ASN A 108 9.41 14.72 16.12
CA ASN A 108 10.53 15.65 16.04
C ASN A 108 10.25 16.90 16.88
N LEU A 109 11.32 17.63 17.18
CA LEU A 109 11.30 18.70 18.15
C LEU A 109 11.77 20.02 17.54
N LEU A 110 11.16 21.10 17.99
CA LEU A 110 11.70 22.44 17.79
C LEU A 110 12.23 22.97 19.11
N PHE A 111 13.43 23.53 19.05
CA PHE A 111 14.13 24.13 20.15
C PHE A 111 14.22 25.65 19.96
N GLU A 112 14.14 26.36 21.08
CA GLU A 112 14.45 27.78 21.23
C GLU A 112 15.51 27.96 22.31
N ASN A 113 16.20 29.11 22.29
CA ASN A 113 17.31 29.40 23.19
C ASN A 113 18.39 28.31 23.20
N TYR A 114 18.57 27.62 22.07
CA TYR A 114 19.56 26.55 21.91
C TYR A 114 20.97 27.14 21.96
N ASN A 115 21.73 26.77 22.99
CA ASN A 115 23.10 27.21 23.18
C ASN A 115 23.85 26.17 24.02
N LEU A 116 24.58 25.28 23.36
CA LEU A 116 25.40 24.25 24.00
C LEU A 116 26.88 24.65 24.07
N PRO A 117 27.60 24.35 25.16
CA PRO A 117 29.04 24.56 25.23
C PRO A 117 29.80 23.54 24.37
N GLU A 118 31.04 23.88 24.03
CA GLU A 118 31.96 22.99 23.31
C GLU A 118 32.15 21.66 24.06
N GLY A 119 32.07 20.55 23.33
CA GLY A 119 32.16 19.18 23.87
C GLY A 119 30.84 18.58 24.37
N ALA A 120 29.79 19.38 24.52
CA ALA A 120 28.45 18.88 24.85
C ALA A 120 27.70 18.39 23.60
N ARG A 121 26.78 17.44 23.79
CA ARG A 121 26.02 16.80 22.70
C ARG A 121 24.59 16.50 23.11
N LEU A 122 23.67 16.71 22.18
CA LEU A 122 22.26 16.40 22.31
C LEU A 122 21.88 15.35 21.26
N TYR A 123 21.33 14.23 21.71
CA TYR A 123 20.76 13.20 20.85
C TYR A 123 19.26 13.11 21.05
N LEU A 124 18.59 12.72 19.98
CA LEU A 124 17.22 12.22 20.04
C LEU A 124 17.22 10.80 19.49
N TYR A 125 16.48 9.90 20.13
CA TYR A 125 16.39 8.52 19.69
C TYR A 125 15.10 7.87 20.14
N ASP A 126 14.69 6.83 19.44
CA ASP A 126 13.49 6.07 19.79
C ASP A 126 13.71 5.22 21.05
N GLU A 127 12.64 4.78 21.70
CA GLU A 127 12.73 3.95 22.91
C GLU A 127 13.46 2.63 22.68
N ASN A 128 13.35 2.09 21.47
CA ASN A 128 13.94 0.81 21.04
C ASN A 128 15.42 0.91 20.68
N GLN A 129 15.96 2.13 20.62
CA GLN A 129 17.34 2.40 20.22
C GLN A 129 17.67 1.82 18.84
N THR A 130 16.74 2.00 17.90
CA THR A 130 16.82 1.60 16.49
C THR A 130 17.10 2.79 15.58
N ASN A 131 16.62 3.97 15.94
CA ASN A 131 16.79 5.21 15.20
C ASN A 131 17.34 6.33 16.10
N LYS A 132 18.26 7.14 15.56
CA LYS A 132 18.83 8.31 16.24
C LYS A 132 19.01 9.49 15.29
N VAL A 133 18.86 10.68 15.84
CA VAL A 133 19.27 11.93 15.20
C VAL A 133 20.17 12.74 16.13
N GLY A 134 21.10 13.47 15.52
CA GLY A 134 22.23 14.12 16.21
C GLY A 134 23.53 13.30 16.15
N ALA A 135 24.59 13.68 16.85
CA ALA A 135 24.63 14.69 17.91
C ALA A 135 24.46 16.12 17.39
N TYR A 136 23.49 16.85 17.95
CA TYR A 136 23.48 18.31 17.88
C TYR A 136 24.47 18.85 18.92
N THR A 137 25.33 19.78 18.53
CA THR A 137 26.42 20.29 19.37
C THR A 137 26.50 21.82 19.32
N ASN A 138 27.57 22.40 19.88
CA ASN A 138 27.80 23.83 19.83
C ASN A 138 27.93 24.41 18.40
N ILE A 139 28.17 23.58 17.39
CA ILE A 139 28.14 24.01 15.99
C ILE A 139 26.74 24.47 15.59
N ASN A 140 25.69 23.89 16.17
CA ASN A 140 24.31 24.22 15.87
C ASN A 140 23.81 25.48 16.62
N ASN A 141 24.67 26.14 17.40
CA ASN A 141 24.30 27.36 18.12
C ASN A 141 24.12 28.53 17.15
N ARG A 142 22.90 29.07 17.10
CA ARG A 142 22.55 30.19 16.23
C ARG A 142 22.24 31.45 17.01
N THR A 143 22.36 32.61 16.36
CA THR A 143 22.03 33.91 16.97
C THR A 143 20.55 34.08 17.29
N ASP A 144 19.66 33.42 16.54
CA ASP A 144 18.22 33.39 16.80
C ASP A 144 17.84 32.32 17.85
N GLY A 145 18.78 31.44 18.22
CA GLY A 145 18.60 30.37 19.19
C GLY A 145 17.62 29.27 18.76
N GLN A 146 17.21 29.22 17.49
CA GLN A 146 16.29 28.20 16.99
C GLN A 146 17.04 26.95 16.51
N LEU A 147 16.45 25.77 16.69
CA LEU A 147 16.92 24.53 16.08
C LEU A 147 15.73 23.62 15.84
N GLY A 148 15.55 23.14 14.62
CA GLY A 148 14.60 22.07 14.32
C GLY A 148 15.33 20.76 14.11
N THR A 149 14.74 19.67 14.55
CA THR A 149 15.34 18.34 14.41
C THR A 149 14.68 17.53 13.31
N GLU A 150 15.45 16.54 12.87
CA GLU A 150 14.96 15.46 12.04
C GLU A 150 13.99 14.56 12.81
N LEU A 151 13.37 13.65 12.05
CA LEU A 151 12.32 12.75 12.51
C LEU A 151 12.91 11.56 13.24
N VAL A 152 12.40 11.29 14.44
CA VAL A 152 12.62 10.04 15.16
C VAL A 152 11.37 9.19 15.06
N HIS A 153 11.53 7.90 14.84
CA HIS A 153 10.45 7.00 14.47
C HIS A 153 9.71 6.51 15.73
N GLY A 154 8.42 6.28 15.56
CA GLY A 154 7.53 5.81 16.61
C GLY A 154 6.93 6.92 17.48
N GLU A 155 6.16 6.49 18.47
CA GLU A 155 5.36 7.38 19.30
C GLU A 155 6.11 7.98 20.51
N LYS A 156 7.34 7.52 20.78
CA LYS A 156 8.13 7.99 21.92
C LYS A 156 9.54 8.34 21.51
N ILE A 157 9.96 9.55 21.88
CA ILE A 157 11.30 10.07 21.65
C ILE A 157 12.00 10.29 23.00
N ILE A 158 13.26 9.85 23.08
CA ILE A 158 14.15 10.12 24.20
C ILE A 158 15.09 11.25 23.80
N VAL A 159 15.12 12.30 24.61
CA VAL A 159 16.05 13.42 24.50
C VAL A 159 17.17 13.19 25.50
N GLU A 160 18.40 13.07 25.03
CA GLU A 160 19.59 12.91 25.86
C GLU A 160 20.58 14.04 25.62
N TYR A 161 20.83 14.84 26.65
CA TYR A 161 21.83 15.90 26.65
C TYR A 161 23.01 15.51 27.54
N PHE A 162 24.17 15.27 26.94
CA PHE A 162 25.43 15.04 27.64
C PHE A 162 26.27 16.31 27.70
N GLU A 163 26.77 16.61 28.90
CA GLU A 163 27.58 17.78 29.21
C GLU A 163 28.85 17.37 29.98
N PRO A 164 30.05 17.58 29.42
CA PRO A 164 31.32 17.31 30.12
C PRO A 164 31.45 18.09 31.44
N ALA A 165 32.19 17.54 32.40
CA ALA A 165 32.40 18.16 33.72
C ALA A 165 33.11 19.53 33.66
N ASP A 166 33.90 19.78 32.62
CA ASP A 166 34.79 20.93 32.44
C ASP A 166 34.29 21.96 31.42
N VAL A 167 32.98 21.98 31.13
CA VAL A 167 32.39 22.97 30.22
C VAL A 167 32.52 24.41 30.72
N LYS A 168 32.68 25.36 29.79
CA LYS A 168 32.84 26.80 30.07
C LYS A 168 31.60 27.44 30.69
N TYR A 169 30.42 26.92 30.39
CA TYR A 169 29.12 27.34 30.89
C TYR A 169 28.14 26.18 30.75
N GLN A 170 27.06 26.18 31.53
CA GLN A 170 26.01 25.17 31.41
C GLN A 170 25.20 25.41 30.13
N GLY A 171 25.01 24.38 29.32
CA GLY A 171 24.19 24.46 28.11
C GLY A 171 22.72 24.71 28.43
N THR A 172 22.06 25.43 27.53
CA THR A 172 20.66 25.80 27.67
C THR A 172 19.90 25.51 26.38
N PHE A 173 18.67 25.05 26.52
CA PHE A 173 17.69 24.97 25.44
C PHE A 173 16.28 24.88 26.02
N THR A 174 15.29 25.24 25.21
CA THR A 174 13.87 25.04 25.47
C THR A 174 13.29 24.25 24.32
N ILE A 175 12.74 23.05 24.58
CA ILE A 175 11.85 22.40 23.62
C ILE A 175 10.56 23.23 23.63
N SER A 176 10.34 23.99 22.55
CA SER A 176 9.20 24.88 22.36
C SER A 176 8.05 24.17 21.65
N ASN A 177 8.38 23.22 20.76
CA ASN A 177 7.39 22.38 20.10
C ASN A 177 7.75 20.90 20.10
N VAL A 178 6.72 20.07 20.29
CA VAL A 178 6.72 18.64 20.00
C VAL A 178 5.82 18.44 18.79
N ILE A 179 6.34 17.80 17.76
CA ILE A 179 5.58 17.48 16.55
C ILE A 179 5.19 16.02 16.61
N HIS A 180 3.89 15.76 16.49
CA HIS A 180 3.32 14.43 16.34
C HIS A 180 3.11 14.18 14.85
N GLY A 181 3.99 13.41 14.22
CA GLY A 181 3.83 12.95 12.84
C GLY A 181 2.68 11.95 12.76
N TYR A 182 1.65 12.24 11.99
CA TYR A 182 0.47 11.37 11.80
C TYR A 182 0.32 10.87 10.37
N ARG A 183 1.18 11.37 9.48
CA ARG A 183 1.48 10.78 8.18
C ARG A 183 2.91 10.30 8.30
N SER A 184 3.25 9.13 7.72
CA SER A 184 4.54 8.45 7.92
C SER A 184 5.75 9.28 7.47
N LEU A 185 6.49 8.94 6.43
CA LEU A 185 7.69 9.58 5.79
C LEU A 185 8.73 8.46 5.60
N ASP A 186 8.41 7.27 6.11
CA ASP A 186 9.08 5.98 6.02
C ASP A 186 8.01 4.86 5.79
N PRO A 187 8.33 3.75 5.10
CA PRO A 187 7.49 2.55 4.98
C PRO A 187 7.18 1.71 6.24
N ILE A 188 7.65 2.00 7.46
CA ILE A 188 7.22 1.25 8.67
C ILE A 188 5.76 1.60 9.06
N GLN A 189 4.79 1.36 8.16
CA GLN A 189 3.37 1.11 8.46
C GLN A 189 2.54 0.75 7.22
N ASN A 190 2.02 -0.48 7.19
CA ASN A 190 1.17 -1.03 6.12
C ASN A 190 -0.35 -1.00 6.40
N SER A 191 -0.84 -0.39 7.49
CA SER A 191 -2.23 -0.66 7.95
C SER A 191 -3.14 0.54 8.25
N LEU A 192 -2.79 1.77 7.87
CA LEU A 192 -3.72 2.92 7.96
C LEU A 192 -3.76 3.67 6.63
N SER A 193 -4.98 3.98 6.17
CA SER A 193 -5.28 4.63 4.90
C SER A 193 -4.42 5.88 4.67
N LYS A 194 -3.53 5.77 3.68
CA LYS A 194 -2.42 6.66 3.27
C LYS A 194 -1.15 6.56 4.13
N ALA A 195 -0.36 5.50 3.88
CA ALA A 195 1.06 5.47 4.23
C ALA A 195 1.84 6.55 3.44
N LEU A 196 3.01 6.94 3.92
CA LEU A 196 4.02 7.65 3.12
C LEU A 196 4.92 6.58 2.47
N ASN A 197 5.51 6.89 1.31
CA ASN A 197 5.74 6.00 0.14
C ASN A 197 4.53 5.92 -0.82
N SER A 198 3.71 6.98 -0.86
CA SER A 198 2.47 7.07 -1.64
C SER A 198 2.41 8.29 -2.56
N SER A 199 3.57 8.80 -3.00
CA SER A 199 3.52 9.62 -4.21
C SER A 199 2.90 8.77 -5.30
N GLY A 200 2.01 9.34 -6.12
CA GLY A 200 1.18 8.53 -7.01
C GLY A 200 2.02 7.66 -7.95
N ASP A 201 1.46 6.53 -8.38
CA ASP A 201 2.14 5.44 -9.11
C ASP A 201 2.85 5.86 -10.40
N CYS A 202 2.61 7.06 -10.93
CA CYS A 202 3.28 7.60 -12.11
C CYS A 202 4.60 8.30 -11.82
N ASN A 203 4.92 8.60 -10.55
CA ASN A 203 6.21 9.19 -10.17
C ASN A 203 7.35 8.20 -10.45
N ILE A 204 8.52 8.72 -10.79
CA ILE A 204 9.68 7.94 -11.21
C ILE A 204 10.83 8.20 -10.25
N ASP A 205 11.36 7.15 -9.62
CA ASP A 205 12.52 7.27 -8.75
C ASP A 205 13.76 7.74 -9.52
N VAL A 206 14.62 8.54 -8.88
CA VAL A 206 15.82 9.11 -9.53
C VAL A 206 16.84 8.06 -10.00
N ASN A 207 16.80 6.83 -9.48
CA ASN A 207 17.69 5.75 -9.93
C ASN A 207 17.14 5.00 -11.16
N CYS A 208 15.92 5.31 -11.61
CA CYS A 208 15.38 4.76 -12.84
C CYS A 208 16.16 5.25 -14.06
N PRO A 209 16.02 4.59 -15.23
CA PRO A 209 16.73 4.98 -16.45
C PRO A 209 16.60 6.46 -16.86
N LEU A 210 15.51 7.14 -16.46
CA LEU A 210 15.31 8.58 -16.70
C LEU A 210 16.33 9.46 -15.96
N GLY A 211 16.84 9.02 -14.81
CA GLY A 211 17.86 9.74 -14.03
C GLY A 211 19.28 9.60 -14.56
N ASN A 212 19.53 8.71 -15.54
CA ASN A 212 20.85 8.54 -16.13
C ASN A 212 21.32 9.84 -16.79
N GLY A 213 22.51 10.33 -16.39
CA GLY A 213 23.07 11.59 -16.85
C GLY A 213 22.65 12.82 -16.04
N TRP A 214 21.79 12.67 -15.04
CA TRP A 214 21.33 13.74 -14.15
C TRP A 214 21.89 13.60 -12.72
N GLU A 215 22.91 12.78 -12.51
CA GLU A 215 23.42 12.40 -11.19
C GLU A 215 23.87 13.63 -10.37
N ASN A 216 24.45 14.62 -11.04
CA ASN A 216 24.86 15.87 -10.40
C ASN A 216 23.65 16.66 -9.89
N GLU A 217 22.66 16.89 -10.74
CA GLU A 217 21.47 17.67 -10.38
C GLU A 217 20.65 16.94 -9.31
N ILE A 218 20.57 15.61 -9.39
CA ILE A 218 19.99 14.74 -8.35
C ILE A 218 20.68 15.03 -7.00
N ASN A 219 22.00 15.10 -6.96
CA ASN A 219 22.79 15.35 -5.75
C ASN A 219 22.73 16.80 -5.24
N SER A 220 22.07 17.72 -5.98
CA SER A 220 21.81 19.08 -5.50
C SER A 220 20.51 19.20 -4.69
N VAL A 221 19.57 18.28 -4.90
CA VAL A 221 18.20 18.36 -4.37
C VAL A 221 18.07 17.71 -3.00
N ALA A 222 17.35 18.37 -2.10
CA ALA A 222 17.07 17.89 -0.75
C ALA A 222 15.61 18.10 -0.35
N MET A 223 15.10 17.19 0.50
CA MET A 223 13.83 17.35 1.18
C MET A 223 14.00 18.32 2.36
N ILE A 224 12.99 19.15 2.60
CA ILE A 224 13.00 20.14 3.68
C ILE A 224 11.86 19.85 4.65
N VAL A 225 12.17 19.72 5.94
CA VAL A 225 11.19 19.77 7.02
C VAL A 225 10.99 21.23 7.42
N VAL A 226 9.92 21.85 6.93
CA VAL A 226 9.63 23.27 7.19
C VAL A 226 8.81 23.44 8.47
N ASN A 227 9.31 24.30 9.35
CA ASN A 227 8.69 24.62 10.64
C ASN A 227 8.31 23.38 11.47
N GLY A 228 9.07 22.29 11.31
CA GLY A 228 8.91 21.01 12.01
C GLY A 228 7.79 20.09 11.52
N SER A 229 6.81 20.56 10.75
CA SER A 229 5.58 19.79 10.48
C SER A 229 5.07 19.85 9.03
N GLY A 230 5.78 20.55 8.15
CA GLY A 230 5.51 20.61 6.72
C GLY A 230 6.68 20.09 5.91
N ILE A 231 6.42 19.68 4.67
CA ILE A 231 7.43 19.30 3.69
C ILE A 231 7.43 20.28 2.53
N CYS A 232 8.63 20.66 2.11
CA CYS A 232 8.93 21.29 0.82
C CYS A 232 10.20 20.67 0.23
N THR A 233 10.57 21.09 -0.97
CA THR A 233 11.81 20.69 -1.66
C THR A 233 12.64 21.93 -2.01
N GLY A 234 13.92 21.75 -2.29
CA GLY A 234 14.77 22.75 -2.92
C GLY A 234 16.10 22.17 -3.37
N ALA A 235 17.02 23.03 -3.80
CA ALA A 235 18.32 22.61 -4.28
C ALA A 235 19.45 23.55 -3.83
N LEU A 236 20.62 22.97 -3.58
CA LEU A 236 21.87 23.72 -3.51
C LEU A 236 22.15 24.38 -4.86
N ILE A 237 22.39 25.69 -4.84
CA ILE A 237 22.59 26.50 -6.03
C ILE A 237 23.97 27.18 -6.00
N ASN A 238 24.70 27.05 -7.10
CA ASN A 238 26.04 27.59 -7.22
C ASN A 238 26.06 29.11 -7.35
N ASN A 239 27.18 29.73 -6.99
CA ASN A 239 27.48 31.13 -7.27
C ASN A 239 28.72 31.25 -8.17
N THR A 240 28.95 32.42 -8.76
CA THR A 240 30.10 32.63 -9.66
C THR A 240 31.47 32.53 -8.98
N CYS A 241 31.53 32.47 -7.65
CA CYS A 241 32.76 32.24 -6.90
C CYS A 241 33.16 30.76 -6.83
N ASN A 242 32.22 29.83 -7.06
CA ASN A 242 32.42 28.38 -6.88
C ASN A 242 33.05 28.06 -5.50
N ASP A 243 32.52 28.65 -4.44
CA ASP A 243 33.14 28.62 -3.11
C ASP A 243 32.45 27.66 -2.11
N GLY A 244 31.39 26.99 -2.54
CA GLY A 244 30.64 26.05 -1.71
C GLY A 244 29.89 26.71 -0.57
N THR A 245 29.58 28.01 -0.69
CA THR A 245 28.59 28.63 0.20
C THR A 245 27.26 27.87 0.04
N PRO A 246 26.64 27.37 1.12
CA PRO A 246 25.46 26.51 1.07
C PRO A 246 24.18 27.30 0.79
N TYR A 247 24.18 28.01 -0.34
CA TYR A 247 23.01 28.67 -0.89
C TYR A 247 22.00 27.63 -1.36
N PHE A 248 20.77 27.79 -0.92
CA PHE A 248 19.71 26.82 -1.13
C PHE A 248 18.46 27.54 -1.66
N LEU A 249 18.06 27.21 -2.89
CA LEU A 249 16.89 27.77 -3.56
C LEU A 249 15.65 26.94 -3.23
N THR A 250 14.57 27.61 -2.83
CA THR A 250 13.25 26.99 -2.59
C THR A 250 12.13 28.01 -2.87
N ALA A 251 10.88 27.66 -2.58
CA ALA A 251 9.72 28.51 -2.81
C ALA A 251 9.46 29.48 -1.65
N ASN A 252 9.03 30.71 -1.98
CA ASN A 252 8.68 31.72 -0.98
C ASN A 252 7.45 31.32 -0.15
N HIS A 253 6.45 30.67 -0.75
CA HIS A 253 5.28 30.21 0.00
C HIS A 253 5.60 29.13 1.05
N CYS A 254 6.78 28.49 0.99
CA CYS A 254 7.22 27.53 2.00
C CYS A 254 7.68 28.19 3.31
N LEU A 255 8.03 29.49 3.30
CA LEU A 255 8.69 30.14 4.44
C LEU A 255 7.86 30.06 5.73
N GLY A 256 6.59 30.46 5.73
CA GLY A 256 5.58 30.21 6.78
C GLY A 256 5.90 30.54 8.26
N GLY A 257 7.13 30.96 8.59
CA GLY A 257 7.75 30.96 9.92
C GLY A 257 9.26 31.23 9.85
N GLY A 258 10.00 30.91 10.92
CA GLY A 258 11.45 31.11 11.00
C GLY A 258 12.24 29.93 10.42
N THR A 259 13.13 30.21 9.47
CA THR A 259 13.97 29.19 8.80
C THR A 259 15.04 28.57 9.72
N GLY A 260 15.31 29.17 10.88
CA GLY A 260 16.23 28.60 11.88
C GLY A 260 15.75 27.26 12.46
N SER A 261 14.46 26.94 12.32
CA SER A 261 13.85 25.69 12.77
C SER A 261 13.72 24.61 11.68
N TRP A 262 14.33 24.82 10.51
CA TRP A 262 14.20 23.90 9.38
C TRP A 262 15.25 22.78 9.46
N ALA A 263 14.94 21.63 8.87
CA ALA A 263 15.89 20.56 8.64
C ALA A 263 15.95 20.22 7.15
N PHE A 264 17.13 19.86 6.65
CA PHE A 264 17.42 19.57 5.25
C PHE A 264 17.98 18.16 5.17
N ARG A 265 17.35 17.31 4.38
CA ARG A 265 17.76 15.91 4.20
C ARG A 265 18.25 15.68 2.78
N PHE A 266 19.53 15.41 2.65
CA PHE A 266 20.19 15.10 1.38
C PHE A 266 20.14 13.59 1.11
N ASN A 267 20.24 13.22 -0.17
CA ASN A 267 20.32 11.83 -0.65
C ASN A 267 19.23 10.88 -0.14
N TRP A 268 18.04 11.44 0.11
CA TRP A 268 16.84 10.68 0.42
C TRP A 268 16.26 10.04 -0.85
N GLN A 269 16.79 8.90 -1.28
CA GLN A 269 16.38 8.21 -2.50
C GLN A 269 16.42 6.69 -2.33
N SER A 270 15.66 5.93 -3.12
CA SER A 270 15.66 4.47 -3.04
C SER A 270 17.05 3.86 -3.23
N PRO A 271 17.37 2.71 -2.61
CA PRO A 271 18.59 1.97 -2.90
C PRO A 271 18.70 1.62 -4.40
N PRO A 272 19.92 1.62 -4.98
CA PRO A 272 20.11 1.12 -6.34
C PRO A 272 19.61 -0.32 -6.51
N GLY A 273 18.85 -0.59 -7.57
CA GLY A 273 18.25 -1.89 -7.86
C GLY A 273 16.88 -2.12 -7.20
N THR A 274 16.34 -1.13 -6.50
CA THR A 274 15.03 -1.19 -5.81
C THR A 274 14.05 -0.10 -6.26
N GLU A 275 14.43 0.64 -7.30
CA GLU A 275 13.67 1.77 -7.83
C GLU A 275 12.27 1.39 -8.39
N SER A 276 11.29 2.25 -8.12
CA SER A 276 9.97 2.23 -8.75
C SER A 276 9.92 3.25 -9.90
N CYS A 277 9.77 2.73 -11.13
CA CYS A 277 9.81 3.53 -12.36
C CYS A 277 8.41 3.67 -12.97
N ALA A 278 7.57 4.52 -12.38
CA ALA A 278 6.16 4.67 -12.74
C ALA A 278 5.39 3.33 -12.68
N THR A 279 5.43 2.68 -11.52
CA THR A 279 4.78 1.40 -11.28
C THR A 279 3.81 1.48 -10.11
N THR A 280 2.94 0.48 -9.96
CA THR A 280 2.08 0.35 -8.79
C THR A 280 2.82 -0.16 -7.55
N ALA A 281 4.13 -0.43 -7.65
CA ALA A 281 4.96 -0.79 -6.52
C ALA A 281 5.44 0.49 -5.81
N ASN A 282 5.40 0.46 -4.48
CA ASN A 282 5.93 1.56 -3.68
C ASN A 282 7.45 1.64 -3.82
N SER A 283 7.98 2.86 -3.74
CA SER A 283 9.42 3.04 -3.62
C SER A 283 9.95 2.46 -2.33
N VAL A 284 11.19 1.98 -2.39
CA VAL A 284 11.90 1.41 -1.24
C VAL A 284 12.65 2.51 -0.50
N ASP A 285 12.58 2.50 0.83
CA ASP A 285 13.34 3.40 1.69
C ASP A 285 14.83 3.01 1.68
N PRO A 286 15.78 3.97 1.57
CA PRO A 286 17.21 3.70 1.73
C PRO A 286 17.62 3.06 3.05
N GLY A 287 16.80 3.15 4.10
CA GLY A 287 17.06 2.65 5.43
C GLY A 287 18.05 3.52 6.23
N PRO A 288 18.16 3.30 7.56
CA PRO A 288 19.10 4.03 8.39
C PRO A 288 20.57 3.67 8.09
N PRO A 289 21.54 4.55 8.40
CA PRO A 289 21.35 5.84 9.07
C PRO A 289 20.90 6.96 8.11
N TYR A 290 19.92 7.76 8.56
CA TYR A 290 19.44 8.96 7.86
C TYR A 290 20.28 10.20 8.23
N ASP A 291 21.61 10.07 8.23
CA ASP A 291 22.53 11.01 8.88
C ASP A 291 23.03 12.16 7.98
N GLN A 292 22.61 12.20 6.72
CA GLN A 292 23.01 13.24 5.75
C GLN A 292 22.10 14.45 5.84
N THR A 293 22.13 15.10 7.00
CA THR A 293 21.17 16.15 7.37
C THR A 293 21.85 17.41 7.88
N ALA A 294 21.27 18.56 7.55
CA ALA A 294 21.67 19.86 8.05
C ALA A 294 20.47 20.58 8.70
N ASN A 295 20.72 21.52 9.61
CA ASN A 295 19.65 22.16 10.40
C ASN A 295 19.84 23.66 10.50
N GLY A 296 18.72 24.37 10.35
CA GLY A 296 18.63 25.83 10.44
C GLY A 296 19.18 26.53 9.19
N ALA A 297 18.46 27.54 8.75
CA ALA A 297 18.89 28.39 7.65
C ALA A 297 18.56 29.86 7.90
N THR A 298 19.27 30.74 7.22
CA THR A 298 19.03 32.18 7.18
C THR A 298 18.39 32.53 5.84
N THR A 299 17.21 33.18 5.86
CA THR A 299 16.59 33.69 4.64
C THR A 299 17.37 34.91 4.14
N LEU A 300 17.99 34.80 2.97
CA LEU A 300 18.79 35.88 2.38
C LEU A 300 17.93 36.85 1.59
N VAL A 301 17.11 36.32 0.69
CA VAL A 301 16.21 37.10 -0.17
C VAL A 301 15.02 36.25 -0.58
N SER A 302 13.85 36.86 -0.69
CA SER A 302 12.65 36.20 -1.22
C SER A 302 11.72 37.20 -1.91
N SER A 303 10.86 36.71 -2.79
CA SER A 303 9.83 37.54 -3.44
C SER A 303 8.63 36.73 -3.85
N ALA A 304 7.43 37.23 -3.55
CA ALA A 304 6.18 36.69 -4.06
C ALA A 304 6.01 36.90 -5.59
N GLY A 305 6.75 37.85 -6.20
CA GLY A 305 6.62 38.17 -7.63
C GLY A 305 7.13 37.07 -8.59
N SER A 306 7.89 36.11 -8.07
CA SER A 306 8.33 34.89 -8.76
C SER A 306 8.37 33.70 -7.80
N ASP A 307 7.68 33.84 -6.66
CA ASP A 307 7.61 32.88 -5.56
C ASP A 307 8.92 32.15 -5.18
N PHE A 308 10.05 32.87 -5.15
CA PHE A 308 11.34 32.27 -4.80
C PHE A 308 11.80 32.72 -3.41
N ALA A 309 12.56 31.85 -2.75
CA ALA A 309 13.35 32.18 -1.58
C ALA A 309 14.75 31.58 -1.73
N LEU A 310 15.77 32.40 -1.49
CA LEU A 310 17.15 31.96 -1.35
C LEU A 310 17.51 31.94 0.14
N LEU A 311 18.01 30.80 0.59
CA LEU A 311 18.46 30.57 1.96
C LEU A 311 19.98 30.32 1.99
N GLU A 312 20.61 30.53 3.13
CA GLU A 312 21.94 30.00 3.46
C GLU A 312 21.78 29.01 4.60
N ILE A 313 22.24 27.77 4.42
CA ILE A 313 22.17 26.73 5.46
C ILE A 313 23.32 26.94 6.44
N ASP A 314 23.02 27.46 7.64
CA ASP A 314 24.07 27.96 8.56
C ASP A 314 24.99 26.88 9.13
N ASN A 315 24.52 25.63 9.21
CA ASN A 315 25.26 24.52 9.82
C ASN A 315 25.75 23.48 8.80
N MET A 316 25.81 23.83 7.50
CA MET A 316 26.38 22.97 6.46
C MET A 316 27.75 23.50 6.05
N THR A 317 28.78 22.68 6.17
CA THR A 317 30.13 23.02 5.70
C THR A 317 30.43 22.41 4.34
N LEU A 318 31.46 22.93 3.68
CA LEU A 318 31.96 22.34 2.43
C LEU A 318 32.36 20.87 2.60
N THR A 319 32.93 20.51 3.75
CA THR A 319 33.28 19.11 4.05
C THR A 319 32.05 18.22 4.16
N ASP A 320 30.94 18.72 4.72
CA ASP A 320 29.69 17.97 4.75
C ASP A 320 29.17 17.74 3.33
N ALA A 321 29.15 18.79 2.51
CA ALA A 321 28.77 18.69 1.10
C ALA A 321 29.63 17.68 0.34
N GLN A 322 30.95 17.64 0.60
CA GLN A 322 31.85 16.65 -0.02
C GLN A 322 31.56 15.22 0.45
N ASN A 323 31.42 15.02 1.77
CA ASN A 323 31.16 13.71 2.38
C ASN A 323 29.82 13.11 1.94
N TRP A 324 28.80 13.96 1.76
CA TRP A 324 27.49 13.57 1.27
C TRP A 324 27.42 13.58 -0.27
N ASN A 325 28.53 13.80 -0.97
CA ASN A 325 28.57 13.86 -2.43
C ASN A 325 27.54 14.84 -3.03
N CYS A 326 27.28 15.96 -2.36
CA CYS A 326 26.36 17.00 -2.82
C CYS A 326 26.93 17.76 -4.02
N PHE A 327 26.04 18.30 -4.84
CA PHE A 327 26.36 19.14 -5.99
C PHE A 327 25.76 20.54 -5.84
N TYR A 328 26.45 21.58 -6.31
CA TYR A 328 25.89 22.93 -6.39
C TYR A 328 25.41 23.17 -7.82
N ALA A 329 24.09 23.15 -8.02
CA ALA A 329 23.50 23.26 -9.35
C ALA A 329 23.80 24.61 -10.03
N GLY A 330 24.00 24.55 -11.34
CA GLY A 330 24.10 25.75 -12.18
C GLY A 330 22.76 26.45 -12.34
N TRP A 331 22.76 27.60 -13.01
CA TRP A 331 21.55 28.38 -13.26
C TRP A 331 21.65 29.23 -14.54
N ASP A 332 20.50 29.51 -15.13
CA ASP A 332 20.36 30.42 -16.28
C ASP A 332 19.30 31.50 -15.97
N ALA A 333 19.77 32.72 -15.71
CA ALA A 333 18.95 33.88 -15.40
C ALA A 333 18.70 34.79 -16.61
N THR A 334 19.04 34.34 -17.82
CA THR A 334 18.78 35.11 -19.05
C THR A 334 17.30 35.21 -19.39
N ASP A 335 16.49 34.30 -18.84
CA ASP A 335 15.03 34.27 -19.03
C ASP A 335 14.65 34.04 -20.52
N ALA A 336 15.54 33.33 -21.23
CA ALA A 336 15.44 33.14 -22.67
C ALA A 336 14.41 32.06 -23.04
N SER A 337 13.66 32.30 -24.11
CA SER A 337 12.70 31.32 -24.67
C SER A 337 13.39 30.25 -25.54
N THR A 338 14.65 29.93 -25.26
CA THR A 338 15.47 28.94 -25.99
C THR A 338 15.50 27.59 -25.30
N VAL A 339 14.79 27.45 -24.18
CA VAL A 339 14.59 26.18 -23.48
C VAL A 339 13.70 25.29 -24.36
N THR A 340 14.10 24.04 -24.55
CA THR A 340 13.42 23.11 -25.48
C THR A 340 12.84 21.88 -24.80
N GLU A 341 13.33 21.55 -23.62
CA GLU A 341 12.87 20.48 -22.74
C GLU A 341 13.24 20.87 -21.31
N THR A 342 12.56 20.27 -20.33
CA THR A 342 12.85 20.53 -18.91
C THR A 342 12.78 19.27 -18.06
N ILE A 343 13.52 19.31 -16.95
CA ILE A 343 13.55 18.25 -15.94
C ILE A 343 13.19 18.83 -14.57
N GLY A 344 12.29 18.17 -13.86
CA GLY A 344 12.02 18.40 -12.45
C GLY A 344 12.63 17.30 -11.59
N ILE A 345 13.28 17.67 -10.48
CA ILE A 345 13.77 16.71 -9.48
C ILE A 345 13.23 17.14 -8.12
N HIS A 346 12.48 16.29 -7.43
CA HIS A 346 11.65 16.73 -6.31
C HIS A 346 11.32 15.64 -5.28
N HIS A 347 10.75 16.04 -4.13
CA HIS A 347 10.21 15.14 -3.11
C HIS A 347 8.69 15.27 -3.00
N PRO A 348 7.91 14.54 -3.82
CA PRO A 348 6.46 14.57 -3.78
C PRO A 348 5.93 13.94 -2.49
N SER A 349 5.10 14.67 -1.78
CA SER A 349 4.51 14.29 -0.50
C SER A 349 5.55 13.90 0.57
N GLY A 350 6.82 14.30 0.44
CA GLY A 350 7.90 13.84 1.33
C GLY A 350 8.39 12.41 1.09
N ASP A 351 8.01 11.81 -0.03
CA ASP A 351 8.54 10.54 -0.52
C ASP A 351 10.02 10.66 -0.91
N VAL A 352 10.65 9.52 -1.22
CA VAL A 352 11.99 9.47 -1.81
C VAL A 352 12.06 10.34 -3.07
N LYS A 353 13.27 10.81 -3.39
CA LYS A 353 13.51 11.73 -4.50
C LYS A 353 13.03 11.13 -5.83
N LYS A 354 12.29 11.93 -6.59
CA LYS A 354 11.73 11.60 -7.90
C LYS A 354 12.27 12.50 -9.00
N ILE A 355 12.12 12.06 -10.24
CA ILE A 355 12.43 12.81 -11.46
C ILE A 355 11.22 12.81 -12.41
N CYS A 356 10.98 13.96 -13.07
CA CYS A 356 9.97 14.11 -14.11
C CYS A 356 10.54 14.87 -15.32
N LYS A 357 9.96 14.64 -16.50
CA LYS A 357 10.43 15.19 -17.77
C LYS A 357 9.31 15.77 -18.62
N ASP A 358 9.55 16.96 -19.13
CA ASP A 358 8.79 17.61 -20.21
C ASP A 358 9.71 17.74 -21.43
N ASN A 359 9.27 17.20 -22.58
CA ASN A 359 9.98 17.22 -23.85
C ASN A 359 9.59 18.42 -24.72
N ASP A 360 8.68 19.27 -24.24
CA ASP A 360 8.27 20.51 -24.89
C ASP A 360 8.96 21.74 -24.27
N ALA A 361 8.90 22.85 -25.01
CA ALA A 361 9.45 24.12 -24.56
C ALA A 361 8.51 24.78 -23.54
N PRO A 362 8.98 25.10 -22.31
CA PRO A 362 8.17 25.84 -21.35
C PRO A 362 7.94 27.27 -21.85
N TYR A 363 6.84 27.90 -21.45
CA TYR A 363 6.57 29.28 -21.83
C TYR A 363 6.24 30.19 -20.65
N HIS A 364 6.40 31.50 -20.87
CA HIS A 364 6.15 32.50 -19.86
C HIS A 364 4.64 32.70 -19.60
N SER A 365 4.24 32.63 -18.34
CA SER A 365 2.86 32.90 -17.90
C SER A 365 2.84 33.65 -16.57
N SER A 366 1.65 33.79 -15.98
CA SER A 366 1.47 34.28 -14.61
C SER A 366 0.46 33.42 -13.85
N ALA A 367 0.84 33.02 -12.64
CA ALA A 367 0.01 32.29 -11.69
C ALA A 367 0.04 33.02 -10.35
N GLY A 368 -1.10 33.26 -9.71
CA GLY A 368 -1.16 33.93 -8.40
C GLY A 368 -0.55 35.36 -8.35
N GLY A 369 -0.24 35.97 -9.50
CA GLY A 369 0.52 37.22 -9.60
C GLY A 369 2.04 37.05 -9.65
N ALA A 370 2.55 35.82 -9.52
CA ALA A 370 3.93 35.47 -9.79
C ALA A 370 4.17 35.31 -11.31
N ALA A 371 5.38 35.64 -11.76
CA ALA A 371 5.84 35.36 -13.12
C ALA A 371 6.47 33.96 -13.17
N VAL A 372 5.94 33.11 -14.05
CA VAL A 372 6.23 31.67 -14.04
C VAL A 372 6.59 31.13 -15.43
N TRP A 373 7.40 30.07 -15.45
CA TRP A 373 7.44 29.07 -16.51
C TRP A 373 6.20 28.20 -16.37
N TYR A 374 5.51 27.96 -17.47
CA TYR A 374 4.33 27.11 -17.53
C TYR A 374 4.68 25.83 -18.29
N ILE A 375 4.42 24.71 -17.64
CA ILE A 375 4.55 23.34 -18.16
C ILE A 375 3.11 22.88 -18.42
N ASP A 376 2.70 22.73 -19.67
CA ASP A 376 1.31 22.41 -20.01
C ASP A 376 0.92 21.00 -19.51
N GLU A 377 1.84 20.05 -19.65
CA GLU A 377 1.75 18.65 -19.27
C GLU A 377 3.18 18.08 -19.13
N TRP A 378 3.35 17.06 -18.30
CA TRP A 378 4.58 16.28 -18.22
C TRP A 378 4.45 15.03 -19.08
N GLU A 379 5.45 14.63 -19.86
CA GLU A 379 5.42 13.32 -20.54
C GLU A 379 5.72 12.16 -19.59
N GLU A 380 6.65 12.36 -18.64
CA GLU A 380 7.11 11.33 -17.71
C GLU A 380 7.14 11.87 -16.29
N GLY A 381 6.49 11.19 -15.35
CA GLY A 381 6.33 11.68 -13.97
C GLY A 381 5.41 12.89 -13.86
N VAL A 382 5.29 13.41 -12.64
CA VAL A 382 4.55 14.64 -12.28
C VAL A 382 5.15 15.21 -11.00
N THR A 383 4.68 16.38 -10.56
CA THR A 383 4.91 16.83 -9.17
C THR A 383 3.66 16.69 -8.31
N GLU A 384 3.83 16.69 -6.98
CA GLU A 384 2.74 16.64 -5.98
C GLU A 384 3.02 17.60 -4.82
N PRO A 385 2.06 17.90 -3.92
CA PRO A 385 2.33 18.69 -2.71
C PRO A 385 3.58 18.20 -1.97
N GLY A 386 4.43 19.09 -1.47
CA GLY A 386 5.75 18.74 -0.93
C GLY A 386 6.89 18.90 -1.94
N SER A 387 6.59 18.80 -3.24
CA SER A 387 7.54 19.13 -4.31
C SER A 387 7.85 20.63 -4.38
N SER A 388 7.03 21.47 -3.74
CA SER A 388 7.13 22.92 -3.79
C SER A 388 8.52 23.43 -3.47
N GLY A 389 9.05 24.32 -4.31
CA GLY A 389 10.43 24.81 -4.25
C GLY A 389 11.46 23.96 -4.98
N SER A 390 11.10 22.80 -5.52
CA SER A 390 12.01 21.99 -6.33
C SER A 390 12.51 22.73 -7.58
N PRO A 391 13.75 22.50 -8.03
CA PRO A 391 14.28 23.13 -9.23
C PRO A 391 13.62 22.62 -10.52
N LEU A 392 13.52 23.52 -11.51
CA LEU A 392 13.31 23.19 -12.92
C LEU A 392 14.63 23.39 -13.67
N PHE A 393 15.13 22.33 -14.29
CA PHE A 393 16.35 22.36 -15.07
C PHE A 393 16.06 22.49 -16.56
N ASP A 394 16.89 23.25 -17.27
CA ASP A 394 16.91 23.30 -18.74
C ASP A 394 17.71 22.14 -19.35
N GLN A 395 17.72 22.03 -20.67
CA GLN A 395 18.50 21.04 -21.43
C GLN A 395 20.03 21.11 -21.23
N ASN A 396 20.53 22.14 -20.54
CA ASN A 396 21.95 22.31 -20.23
C ASN A 396 22.25 22.06 -18.75
N HIS A 397 21.33 21.43 -18.01
CA HIS A 397 21.48 21.08 -16.60
C HIS A 397 21.56 22.32 -15.68
N ARG A 398 20.88 23.42 -16.04
CA ARG A 398 20.86 24.66 -15.27
C ARG A 398 19.46 24.96 -14.72
N ILE A 399 19.40 25.40 -13.47
CA ILE A 399 18.16 25.86 -12.85
C ILE A 399 17.65 27.12 -13.57
N ILE A 400 16.42 27.05 -14.08
CA ILE A 400 15.70 28.17 -14.70
C ILE A 400 14.50 28.66 -13.88
N GLY A 401 14.14 27.91 -12.84
CA GLY A 401 13.06 28.25 -11.92
C GLY A 401 12.89 27.25 -10.79
N GLN A 402 11.93 27.52 -9.91
CA GLN A 402 11.59 26.63 -8.80
C GLN A 402 10.06 26.46 -8.69
N LEU A 403 9.60 25.26 -8.29
CA LEU A 403 8.18 24.91 -8.35
C LEU A 403 7.36 25.84 -7.44
N TYR A 404 6.40 26.54 -8.03
CA TYR A 404 5.41 27.31 -7.28
C TYR A 404 4.15 26.48 -7.04
N GLY A 405 3.67 25.74 -8.05
CA GLY A 405 2.52 24.84 -7.89
C GLY A 405 1.93 24.39 -9.22
N GLY A 406 0.72 23.83 -9.20
CA GLY A 406 0.05 23.30 -10.39
C GLY A 406 -1.00 22.24 -10.07
N ALA A 407 -1.55 21.66 -11.13
CA ALA A 407 -2.61 20.65 -11.10
C ALA A 407 -2.14 19.25 -11.57
N ALA A 408 -0.88 19.11 -12.01
CA ALA A 408 -0.28 17.82 -12.33
C ALA A 408 -0.42 16.86 -11.14
N ALA A 409 -0.81 15.62 -11.41
CA ALA A 409 -0.93 14.54 -10.43
C ALA A 409 -0.97 13.20 -11.16
N CYS A 410 -0.75 12.11 -10.44
CA CYS A 410 -0.88 10.78 -11.05
C CYS A 410 -2.34 10.33 -11.23
N SER A 411 -2.54 9.54 -12.27
CA SER A 411 -3.77 8.81 -12.58
C SER A 411 -3.41 7.34 -12.83
N GLY A 412 -3.11 6.61 -11.76
CA GLY A 412 -2.41 5.32 -11.84
C GLY A 412 -0.96 5.56 -12.26
N THR A 413 -0.39 4.69 -13.10
CA THR A 413 1.01 4.76 -13.56
C THR A 413 1.26 5.79 -14.67
N VAL A 414 0.30 6.66 -14.96
CA VAL A 414 0.41 7.75 -15.94
C VAL A 414 0.04 9.07 -15.30
N ASN A 415 0.51 10.18 -15.87
CA ASN A 415 0.11 11.52 -15.44
C ASN A 415 -1.37 11.80 -15.78
N ASN A 416 -1.92 12.87 -15.22
CA ASN A 416 -3.29 13.33 -15.44
C ASN A 416 -3.44 14.38 -16.56
N ALA A 417 -2.43 14.59 -17.40
CA ALA A 417 -2.38 15.60 -18.44
C ALA A 417 -2.72 17.02 -17.93
N GLN A 418 -2.16 17.40 -16.78
CA GLN A 418 -2.34 18.71 -16.18
C GLN A 418 -1.01 19.41 -15.94
N TYR A 419 -1.10 20.73 -15.81
CA TYR A 419 0.02 21.64 -15.80
C TYR A 419 0.72 21.78 -14.45
N ASP A 420 1.98 22.20 -14.50
CA ASP A 420 2.70 22.81 -13.38
C ASP A 420 3.25 24.18 -13.78
N TYR A 421 3.60 24.99 -12.78
CA TYR A 421 4.22 26.28 -13.00
C TYR A 421 5.35 26.55 -12.00
N TYR A 422 6.45 27.08 -12.52
CA TYR A 422 7.70 27.32 -11.80
C TYR A 422 8.04 28.80 -11.82
N GLY A 423 8.36 29.38 -10.66
CA GLY A 423 8.81 30.76 -10.56
C GLY A 423 10.06 30.99 -11.40
N ARG A 424 10.07 32.03 -12.25
CA ARG A 424 11.16 32.27 -13.20
C ARG A 424 12.38 32.88 -12.52
N ILE A 425 13.53 32.21 -12.60
CA ILE A 425 14.76 32.71 -12.00
C ILE A 425 15.23 34.04 -12.63
N GLY A 426 14.95 34.30 -13.91
CA GLY A 426 15.24 35.59 -14.54
C GLY A 426 14.46 36.77 -13.95
N VAL A 427 13.28 36.50 -13.38
CA VAL A 427 12.51 37.50 -12.60
C VAL A 427 13.05 37.58 -11.18
N SER A 428 13.36 36.44 -10.56
CA SER A 428 14.01 36.37 -9.24
C SER A 428 15.35 37.14 -9.22
N TRP A 429 16.10 37.07 -10.32
CA TRP A 429 17.37 37.76 -10.56
C TRP A 429 17.28 39.24 -10.24
N ASN A 430 16.27 39.90 -10.79
CA ASN A 430 16.04 41.34 -10.62
C ASN A 430 15.37 41.68 -9.28
N ASN A 431 15.02 40.67 -8.47
CA ASN A 431 14.48 40.82 -7.12
C ASN A 431 15.53 40.52 -6.04
N GLY A 432 16.82 40.65 -6.37
CA GLY A 432 17.95 40.59 -5.43
C GLY A 432 18.67 39.25 -5.36
N LEU A 433 18.25 38.25 -6.15
CA LEU A 433 18.96 36.97 -6.24
C LEU A 433 20.37 37.13 -6.83
N ASP A 434 20.53 38.07 -7.77
CA ASP A 434 21.79 38.40 -8.44
C ASP A 434 22.91 38.79 -7.47
N GLY A 435 22.56 39.51 -6.40
CA GLY A 435 23.51 39.95 -5.37
C GLY A 435 24.24 38.82 -4.66
N TYR A 436 23.66 37.61 -4.65
CA TYR A 436 24.22 36.42 -4.00
C TYR A 436 24.81 35.43 -4.99
N LEU A 437 24.14 35.21 -6.14
CA LEU A 437 24.59 34.20 -7.11
C LEU A 437 25.67 34.73 -8.07
N ALA A 438 25.71 36.04 -8.34
CA ALA A 438 26.74 36.67 -9.17
C ALA A 438 27.31 37.93 -8.50
N PRO A 439 27.90 37.81 -7.29
CA PRO A 439 28.49 38.95 -6.60
C PRO A 439 29.62 39.55 -7.46
N ASN A 440 29.63 40.88 -7.57
CA ASN A 440 30.59 41.61 -8.41
C ASN A 440 32.07 41.25 -8.12
N SER A 441 32.39 40.78 -6.92
CA SER A 441 33.73 40.34 -6.51
C SER A 441 34.22 39.08 -7.22
N CYS A 442 33.32 38.24 -7.74
CA CYS A 442 33.64 36.94 -8.34
C CYS A 442 33.44 36.90 -9.86
N GLY A 443 33.00 38.02 -10.45
CA GLY A 443 32.67 38.12 -11.87
C GLY A 443 31.17 37.94 -12.10
N PHE A 444 30.52 38.99 -12.61
CA PHE A 444 29.09 38.94 -12.91
C PHE A 444 28.84 38.09 -14.16
N ALA A 445 27.91 37.14 -14.05
CA ALA A 445 27.37 36.38 -15.17
C ALA A 445 25.85 36.32 -15.04
N THR A 446 25.15 36.04 -16.14
CA THR A 446 23.70 35.73 -16.14
C THR A 446 23.44 34.25 -16.42
N VAL A 447 24.50 33.47 -16.58
CA VAL A 447 24.50 32.01 -16.75
C VAL A 447 25.71 31.48 -16.00
N ASN A 448 25.53 30.41 -15.24
CA ASN A 448 26.62 29.71 -14.56
C ASN A 448 26.36 28.20 -14.59
N ASP A 449 27.41 27.43 -14.87
CA ASP A 449 27.32 25.97 -14.78
C ASP A 449 27.40 25.52 -13.31
N GLY A 450 26.99 24.28 -13.06
CA GLY A 450 27.10 23.70 -11.74
C GLY A 450 28.55 23.50 -11.30
N TRP A 451 28.74 23.39 -10.00
CA TRP A 451 30.03 23.17 -9.39
C TRP A 451 29.96 21.98 -8.44
N ASP A 452 30.80 20.99 -8.71
CA ASP A 452 30.95 19.83 -7.85
C ASP A 452 32.13 20.09 -6.88
N PRO A 453 31.89 20.14 -5.57
CA PRO A 453 32.93 20.36 -4.56
C PRO A 453 33.92 19.19 -4.46
N ASN A 454 33.58 18.03 -5.03
CA ASN A 454 34.44 16.87 -5.17
C ASN A 454 35.18 16.83 -6.50
N THR A 455 34.94 17.80 -7.41
CA THR A 455 35.67 17.86 -8.67
C THR A 455 37.15 17.99 -8.36
N PRO A 456 37.98 17.07 -8.87
CA PRO A 456 39.41 17.14 -8.73
C PRO A 456 39.97 18.51 -9.12
N THR A 457 40.83 19.08 -8.28
CA THR A 457 41.56 20.32 -8.60
C THR A 457 43.07 20.12 -8.66
N LEU A 458 43.55 18.96 -8.20
CA LEU A 458 44.97 18.63 -8.10
C LEU A 458 45.37 17.68 -9.23
N PRO A 459 46.60 17.74 -9.78
CA PRO A 459 46.98 16.98 -10.97
C PRO A 459 47.04 15.46 -10.77
N ASP A 460 47.59 14.95 -9.66
CA ASP A 460 47.68 13.51 -9.38
C ASP A 460 47.28 13.24 -7.92
N ASP A 461 46.07 12.74 -7.69
CA ASP A 461 45.47 12.52 -6.37
C ASP A 461 44.57 11.28 -6.46
N ALA A 462 44.90 10.24 -5.68
CA ALA A 462 44.13 9.01 -5.61
C ALA A 462 43.80 8.72 -4.16
N GLY A 463 42.61 8.18 -3.91
CA GLY A 463 42.19 7.87 -2.56
C GLY A 463 41.30 6.64 -2.51
N ILE A 464 41.01 6.19 -1.29
CA ILE A 464 40.10 5.06 -1.07
C ILE A 464 38.81 5.61 -0.48
N SER A 465 37.72 5.51 -1.24
CA SER A 465 36.41 6.02 -0.82
C SER A 465 35.61 5.04 0.03
N GLY A 466 36.01 3.76 0.10
CA GLY A 466 35.32 2.76 0.93
C GLY A 466 35.97 1.36 0.93
N ILE A 467 35.55 0.52 1.88
CA ILE A 467 35.91 -0.91 2.00
C ILE A 467 34.61 -1.71 2.09
N THR A 468 34.37 -2.58 1.12
CA THR A 468 33.19 -3.47 1.08
C THR A 468 33.48 -4.81 1.76
N SER A 469 34.73 -5.28 1.71
CA SER A 469 35.19 -6.52 2.33
C SER A 469 36.59 -6.30 2.92
N PRO A 470 36.87 -6.67 4.18
CA PRO A 470 35.99 -7.35 5.13
C PRO A 470 35.11 -6.36 5.92
N GLY A 471 33.99 -6.82 6.45
CA GLY A 471 33.11 -6.11 7.38
C GLY A 471 32.28 -7.08 8.22
N GLY A 472 31.88 -6.69 9.43
CA GLY A 472 30.97 -7.51 10.26
C GLY A 472 31.57 -8.83 10.74
N ALA A 473 30.83 -9.95 10.61
CA ALA A 473 31.27 -11.30 10.99
C ALA A 473 31.76 -12.09 9.77
N TYR A 474 32.90 -12.78 9.89
CA TYR A 474 33.55 -13.56 8.81
C TYR A 474 33.68 -15.03 9.22
N CYS A 475 33.26 -15.96 8.36
CA CYS A 475 33.24 -17.41 8.68
C CYS A 475 34.38 -18.22 8.14
N ILE A 476 35.34 -17.57 7.53
CA ILE A 476 36.46 -18.22 6.89
C ILE A 476 37.75 -17.67 7.47
N ASP A 477 38.78 -18.51 7.48
CA ASP A 477 40.12 -18.13 7.91
C ASP A 477 40.87 -17.33 6.84
N ASN A 478 40.20 -17.07 5.72
CA ASN A 478 40.72 -16.34 4.60
C ASN A 478 39.62 -15.50 3.93
N PHE A 479 39.96 -14.36 3.34
CA PHE A 479 38.99 -13.52 2.65
C PHE A 479 39.68 -12.73 1.53
N ASP A 480 38.91 -12.33 0.53
CA ASP A 480 39.38 -11.43 -0.52
C ASP A 480 38.93 -10.01 -0.18
N PRO A 481 39.83 -9.11 0.26
CA PRO A 481 39.42 -7.77 0.60
C PRO A 481 39.03 -6.99 -0.66
N GLU A 482 38.01 -6.15 -0.53
CA GLU A 482 37.43 -5.35 -1.58
C GLU A 482 37.35 -3.89 -1.14
N ILE A 483 37.90 -2.99 -1.95
CA ILE A 483 37.89 -1.54 -1.70
C ILE A 483 37.40 -0.77 -2.91
N THR A 484 37.00 0.49 -2.71
CA THR A 484 36.69 1.42 -3.78
C THR A 484 37.83 2.43 -3.94
N LEU A 485 38.57 2.34 -5.05
CA LEU A 485 39.56 3.32 -5.47
C LEU A 485 38.86 4.48 -6.15
N ARG A 486 39.22 5.73 -5.84
CA ARG A 486 38.71 6.94 -6.52
C ARG A 486 39.85 7.80 -7.04
N ASN A 487 39.67 8.37 -8.23
CA ASN A 487 40.57 9.38 -8.77
C ASN A 487 40.12 10.78 -8.32
N TYR A 488 40.80 11.35 -7.34
CA TYR A 488 40.60 12.73 -6.89
C TYR A 488 41.48 13.73 -7.66
N GLY A 489 42.20 13.28 -8.68
CA GLY A 489 43.08 14.05 -9.55
C GLY A 489 42.42 14.51 -10.87
N THR A 490 42.88 15.65 -11.37
CA THR A 490 42.46 16.26 -12.66
C THR A 490 43.05 15.54 -13.86
N ASN A 491 44.15 14.81 -13.67
CA ASN A 491 44.62 13.86 -14.66
C ASN A 491 43.87 12.55 -14.50
N ASN A 492 43.70 11.83 -15.61
CA ASN A 492 43.29 10.43 -15.52
C ASN A 492 44.30 9.64 -14.66
N LEU A 493 43.80 8.85 -13.72
CA LEU A 493 44.62 7.94 -12.94
C LEU A 493 44.91 6.70 -13.79
N THR A 494 46.19 6.51 -14.11
CA THR A 494 46.69 5.40 -14.93
C THR A 494 47.51 4.39 -14.14
N PHE A 495 47.96 4.79 -12.96
CA PHE A 495 48.71 3.97 -12.02
C PHE A 495 48.48 4.46 -10.59
N VAL A 496 48.40 3.57 -9.61
CA VAL A 496 48.51 3.91 -8.18
C VAL A 496 49.03 2.71 -7.39
N THR A 497 49.81 2.95 -6.35
CA THR A 497 50.24 1.93 -5.40
C THR A 497 49.29 1.90 -4.21
N ILE A 498 48.52 0.83 -4.10
CA ILE A 498 47.61 0.56 -2.98
C ILE A 498 48.34 -0.30 -1.95
N ASN A 499 48.34 0.15 -0.71
CA ASN A 499 48.93 -0.48 0.46
C ASN A 499 47.80 -0.99 1.35
N TYR A 500 47.94 -2.17 1.93
CA TYR A 500 46.91 -2.70 2.82
C TYR A 500 47.48 -3.69 3.83
N ASP A 501 46.91 -3.70 5.03
CA ASP A 501 47.34 -4.56 6.13
C ASP A 501 46.18 -5.02 7.00
N LEU A 502 46.47 -6.02 7.84
CA LEU A 502 45.59 -6.49 8.89
C LEU A 502 46.20 -6.17 10.25
N ASP A 503 45.44 -5.52 11.12
CA ASP A 503 45.79 -5.13 12.49
C ASP A 503 47.09 -4.30 12.62
N GLY A 504 47.44 -3.50 11.62
CA GLY A 504 48.71 -2.77 11.58
C GLY A 504 49.91 -3.70 11.33
N GLY A 505 49.68 -4.87 10.75
CA GLY A 505 50.65 -5.92 10.49
C GLY A 505 51.56 -5.64 9.28
N VAL A 506 51.94 -6.71 8.57
CA VAL A 506 52.76 -6.56 7.35
C VAL A 506 51.94 -5.89 6.26
N ASN A 507 52.41 -4.73 5.81
CA ASN A 507 51.80 -3.98 4.74
C ASN A 507 52.05 -4.65 3.38
N ASN A 508 50.99 -5.07 2.71
CA ASN A 508 50.97 -5.62 1.37
C ASN A 508 50.86 -4.50 0.34
N ILE A 509 51.34 -4.76 -0.87
CA ILE A 509 51.39 -3.77 -1.95
C ILE A 509 50.70 -4.33 -3.19
N PHE A 510 49.70 -3.62 -3.68
CA PHE A 510 49.04 -3.83 -4.95
C PHE A 510 49.25 -2.62 -5.86
N ASN A 511 49.89 -2.83 -7.01
CA ASN A 511 50.06 -1.77 -8.00
C ASN A 511 48.93 -1.85 -9.02
N TRP A 512 47.95 -0.96 -8.88
CA TRP A 512 46.87 -0.83 -9.84
C TRP A 512 47.36 -0.10 -11.10
N THR A 513 46.91 -0.54 -12.26
CA THR A 513 47.11 0.11 -13.56
C THR A 513 45.80 0.14 -14.32
N GLY A 514 45.44 1.27 -14.89
CA GLY A 514 44.16 1.42 -15.60
C GLY A 514 44.03 2.77 -16.29
N ASN A 515 42.81 3.28 -16.38
CA ASN A 515 42.52 4.62 -16.90
C ASN A 515 41.22 5.14 -16.27
N LEU A 516 41.31 5.62 -15.05
CA LEU A 516 40.18 6.13 -14.27
C LEU A 516 40.07 7.64 -14.46
N ALA A 517 38.95 8.12 -14.99
CA ALA A 517 38.73 9.55 -15.26
C ALA A 517 38.68 10.36 -13.94
N PRO A 518 38.97 11.67 -13.97
CA PRO A 518 38.79 12.56 -12.81
C PRO A 518 37.41 12.39 -12.17
N GLY A 519 37.38 12.19 -10.85
CA GLY A 519 36.17 12.01 -10.05
C GLY A 519 35.60 10.59 -10.05
N ALA A 520 36.00 9.73 -11.00
CA ALA A 520 35.49 8.37 -11.13
C ALA A 520 36.09 7.41 -10.08
N SER A 521 35.36 6.33 -9.81
CA SER A 521 35.75 5.27 -8.88
C SER A 521 35.72 3.88 -9.52
N GLU A 522 36.48 2.95 -8.96
CA GLU A 522 36.56 1.55 -9.38
C GLU A 522 36.70 0.64 -8.14
N THR A 523 36.01 -0.49 -8.14
CA THR A 523 36.14 -1.51 -7.11
C THR A 523 37.35 -2.41 -7.37
N ILE A 524 38.24 -2.52 -6.39
CA ILE A 524 39.45 -3.34 -6.44
C ILE A 524 39.32 -4.51 -5.47
N VAL A 525 39.49 -5.72 -6.00
CA VAL A 525 39.55 -6.97 -5.21
C VAL A 525 41.00 -7.41 -5.08
N PHE A 526 41.45 -7.65 -3.86
CA PHE A 526 42.82 -8.07 -3.57
C PHE A 526 42.96 -9.59 -3.50
N ALA A 527 44.22 -10.03 -3.46
CA ALA A 527 44.52 -11.43 -3.18
C ALA A 527 44.04 -11.82 -1.78
N ASN A 528 43.57 -13.06 -1.70
CA ASN A 528 43.19 -13.74 -0.47
C ASN A 528 44.15 -13.49 0.70
N MET A 529 43.61 -13.00 1.81
CA MET A 529 44.30 -12.76 3.07
C MET A 529 43.78 -13.70 4.14
N THR A 530 44.68 -14.24 4.96
CA THR A 530 44.29 -15.09 6.10
C THR A 530 44.18 -14.29 7.39
N THR A 531 43.23 -14.65 8.24
CA THR A 531 42.98 -14.02 9.55
C THR A 531 42.98 -15.06 10.68
N THR A 532 43.06 -14.61 11.92
CA THR A 532 42.85 -15.47 13.10
C THR A 532 41.43 -15.32 13.64
N ALA A 533 41.05 -16.11 14.66
CA ALA A 533 39.75 -15.95 15.30
C ALA A 533 39.71 -14.69 16.16
N GLY A 534 38.59 -13.97 16.13
CA GLY A 534 38.34 -12.78 16.95
C GLY A 534 38.25 -11.47 16.15
N PRO A 535 38.21 -10.32 16.83
CA PRO A 535 38.08 -9.01 16.22
C PRO A 535 39.37 -8.55 15.55
N HIS A 536 39.23 -7.89 14.40
CA HIS A 536 40.28 -7.48 13.50
C HIS A 536 39.97 -6.14 12.82
N THR A 537 41.01 -5.42 12.39
CA THR A 537 40.91 -4.19 11.61
C THR A 537 41.70 -4.35 10.31
N PHE A 538 41.02 -4.22 9.17
CA PHE A 538 41.65 -4.16 7.85
C PHE A 538 41.89 -2.71 7.46
N ASN A 539 43.13 -2.37 7.10
CA ASN A 539 43.53 -1.03 6.69
C ASN A 539 43.92 -1.03 5.21
N ALA A 540 43.54 0.02 4.49
CA ALA A 540 44.01 0.24 3.12
C ALA A 540 44.32 1.72 2.88
N TYR A 541 45.36 2.03 2.12
CA TYR A 541 45.69 3.38 1.69
C TYR A 541 46.43 3.42 0.35
N THR A 542 46.34 4.51 -0.38
CA THR A 542 46.96 4.72 -1.69
C THR A 542 48.24 5.55 -1.56
N THR A 543 49.11 5.41 -2.55
CA THR A 543 50.34 6.18 -2.71
C THR A 543 50.72 6.22 -4.18
N LEU A 544 51.48 7.23 -4.59
CA LEU A 544 52.09 7.32 -5.91
C LEU A 544 51.11 7.35 -7.11
N PRO A 545 50.02 8.15 -7.10
CA PRO A 545 49.15 8.29 -8.27
C PRO A 545 49.95 8.73 -9.50
N ASN A 546 49.77 8.05 -10.62
CA ASN A 546 50.54 8.22 -11.86
C ASN A 546 52.07 8.14 -11.69
N GLY A 547 52.55 7.55 -10.59
CA GLY A 547 53.97 7.49 -10.23
C GLY A 547 54.52 8.79 -9.60
N ASN A 548 53.66 9.77 -9.33
CA ASN A 548 54.01 11.05 -8.71
C ASN A 548 53.60 11.07 -7.24
N SER A 549 54.09 12.02 -6.44
CA SER A 549 53.59 12.19 -5.07
C SER A 549 52.11 12.51 -5.09
N ASP A 550 51.34 11.88 -4.20
CA ASP A 550 49.93 12.20 -4.05
C ASP A 550 49.78 13.67 -3.65
N SER A 551 48.95 14.38 -4.40
CA SER A 551 48.74 15.80 -4.21
C SER A 551 47.88 16.10 -2.97
N ASN A 552 47.11 15.13 -2.47
CA ASN A 552 46.30 15.25 -1.27
C ASN A 552 46.39 14.02 -0.36
N PRO A 553 47.42 13.89 0.47
CA PRO A 553 47.65 12.70 1.29
C PRO A 553 46.59 12.41 2.38
N LEU A 554 45.53 13.24 2.50
CA LEU A 554 44.51 13.12 3.56
C LEU A 554 43.37 12.16 3.19
N ASN A 555 43.15 11.90 1.90
CA ASN A 555 42.11 11.00 1.39
C ASN A 555 42.67 9.63 0.98
N ASP A 556 43.97 9.41 1.17
CA ASP A 556 44.69 8.24 0.69
C ASP A 556 44.13 6.93 1.26
N GLY A 557 43.62 6.92 2.51
CA GLY A 557 43.34 5.68 3.22
C GLY A 557 42.13 5.66 4.15
N THR A 558 41.69 4.44 4.45
CA THR A 558 40.54 4.11 5.30
C THR A 558 40.74 2.74 5.96
N SER A 559 39.85 2.38 6.89
CA SER A 559 39.92 1.12 7.64
C SER A 559 38.52 0.54 7.90
N SER A 560 38.42 -0.79 7.96
CA SER A 560 37.20 -1.52 8.32
C SER A 560 37.44 -2.46 9.49
N ASN A 561 36.45 -2.60 10.38
CA ASN A 561 36.51 -3.54 11.51
C ASN A 561 35.62 -4.76 11.22
N TYR A 562 36.13 -5.95 11.53
CA TYR A 562 35.39 -7.21 11.40
C TYR A 562 35.78 -8.20 12.50
N SER A 563 35.06 -9.32 12.65
CA SER A 563 35.41 -10.41 13.55
C SER A 563 35.35 -11.74 12.80
N ALA A 564 36.37 -12.58 12.93
CA ALA A 564 36.45 -13.85 12.22
C ALA A 564 36.26 -15.07 13.13
N THR A 565 35.56 -16.08 12.61
CA THR A 565 35.40 -17.42 13.21
C THR A 565 36.10 -18.43 12.31
N ILE A 566 37.17 -19.04 12.80
CA ILE A 566 38.03 -19.93 12.01
C ILE A 566 37.35 -21.29 11.79
N GLY A 567 37.28 -21.71 10.52
CA GLY A 567 36.56 -22.92 10.13
C GLY A 567 35.05 -22.82 10.37
N GLY A 568 34.53 -21.60 10.40
CA GLY A 568 33.11 -21.32 10.47
C GLY A 568 32.39 -21.64 9.17
N GLN A 569 31.07 -21.69 9.25
CA GLN A 569 30.17 -21.73 8.11
C GLN A 569 29.07 -20.71 8.34
N ASP A 570 28.60 -20.12 7.24
CA ASP A 570 27.44 -19.25 7.25
C ASP A 570 26.19 -20.11 7.46
N ILE A 571 25.51 -19.89 8.57
CA ILE A 571 24.27 -20.55 8.95
C ILE A 571 23.16 -19.51 8.89
N GLN A 572 22.18 -19.75 8.03
CA GLN A 572 21.01 -18.91 7.89
C GLN A 572 19.91 -19.41 8.84
N VAL A 573 19.35 -18.50 9.61
CA VAL A 573 18.19 -18.70 10.47
C VAL A 573 17.02 -18.01 9.78
N GLU A 574 16.07 -18.80 9.30
CA GLU A 574 14.81 -18.33 8.73
C GLU A 574 13.70 -18.63 9.73
N ILE A 575 12.91 -17.63 10.10
CA ILE A 575 11.75 -17.79 10.98
C ILE A 575 10.57 -17.13 10.30
N ASN A 576 9.58 -17.91 9.90
CA ASN A 576 8.27 -17.38 9.60
C ASN A 576 7.52 -17.25 10.90
N THR A 577 7.35 -16.06 11.43
CA THR A 577 6.52 -15.86 12.62
C THR A 577 5.05 -16.17 12.28
N ASP A 578 4.25 -16.42 13.30
CA ASP A 578 2.80 -16.24 13.16
C ASP A 578 2.43 -14.76 13.30
N CYS A 579 1.18 -14.45 13.61
CA CYS A 579 0.76 -13.06 13.75
C CYS A 579 1.34 -12.34 14.97
N TRP A 580 2.03 -13.07 15.85
CA TRP A 580 2.58 -12.58 17.09
C TRP A 580 4.10 -12.79 17.11
N GLY A 581 4.84 -12.15 16.20
CA GLY A 581 6.32 -12.21 16.27
C GLY A 581 6.90 -11.67 17.58
N SER A 582 6.17 -10.82 18.32
CA SER A 582 6.65 -10.17 19.55
C SER A 582 6.86 -11.09 20.74
N GLU A 583 6.24 -12.26 20.71
CA GLU A 583 6.44 -13.29 21.73
C GLU A 583 7.59 -14.22 21.40
N VAL A 584 8.06 -14.21 20.13
CA VAL A 584 9.10 -15.11 19.61
C VAL A 584 10.50 -14.52 19.79
N THR A 585 11.33 -15.19 20.58
CA THR A 585 12.78 -14.91 20.67
C THR A 585 13.58 -16.17 20.41
N TRP A 586 14.84 -16.06 20.01
CA TRP A 586 15.69 -17.24 19.92
C TRP A 586 17.15 -16.97 20.27
N THR A 587 17.85 -18.04 20.64
CA THR A 587 19.29 -18.09 20.82
C THR A 587 19.88 -19.30 20.09
N ILE A 588 21.13 -19.17 19.67
CA ILE A 588 22.00 -20.29 19.31
C ILE A 588 23.06 -20.39 20.39
N GLU A 589 23.08 -21.53 21.07
CA GLU A 589 23.99 -21.79 22.18
C GLU A 589 24.99 -22.90 21.86
N ASP A 590 26.23 -22.74 22.31
CA ASP A 590 27.21 -23.83 22.28
C ASP A 590 26.96 -24.86 23.39
N VAL A 591 27.73 -25.96 23.38
CA VAL A 591 27.64 -27.03 24.40
C VAL A 591 27.91 -26.59 25.84
N ASN A 592 28.41 -25.35 26.05
CA ASN A 592 28.64 -24.76 27.36
C ASN A 592 27.58 -23.69 27.72
N SER A 593 26.50 -23.57 26.93
CA SER A 593 25.44 -22.57 27.05
C SER A 593 25.92 -21.13 26.84
N ASN A 594 26.97 -20.92 26.06
CA ASN A 594 27.35 -19.58 25.61
C ASN A 594 26.46 -19.21 24.42
N VAL A 595 25.77 -18.07 24.50
CA VAL A 595 24.98 -17.52 23.40
C VAL A 595 25.93 -16.97 22.33
N LEU A 596 25.89 -17.57 21.14
CA LEU A 596 26.70 -17.18 19.99
C LEU A 596 25.93 -16.26 19.04
N ALA A 597 24.61 -16.44 18.96
CA ALA A 597 23.70 -15.56 18.26
C ALA A 597 22.34 -15.57 18.93
N SER A 598 21.56 -14.52 18.66
CA SER A 598 20.21 -14.38 19.18
C SER A 598 19.40 -13.47 18.28
N GLY A 599 18.09 -13.65 18.28
CA GLY A 599 17.15 -12.80 17.57
C GLY A 599 15.81 -12.72 18.28
N GLY A 600 14.98 -11.82 17.79
CA GLY A 600 13.71 -11.45 18.42
C GLY A 600 13.88 -10.58 19.68
N PRO A 601 12.78 -10.12 20.28
CA PRO A 601 11.41 -10.32 19.81
C PRO A 601 11.15 -9.61 18.48
N TYR A 602 10.27 -10.17 17.66
CA TYR A 602 9.94 -9.65 16.33
C TYR A 602 8.66 -8.83 16.34
N ALA A 603 8.29 -8.22 15.22
CA ALA A 603 7.03 -7.49 15.16
C ALA A 603 5.84 -8.46 15.05
N ASP A 604 4.70 -8.09 15.64
CA ASP A 604 3.43 -8.75 15.36
C ASP A 604 2.97 -8.36 13.95
N VAL A 605 3.03 -9.30 13.01
CA VAL A 605 2.68 -9.07 11.60
C VAL A 605 1.48 -9.91 11.23
N ILE A 606 0.36 -9.29 10.86
CA ILE A 606 -0.84 -10.02 10.40
C ILE A 606 -0.46 -10.88 9.18
N GLY A 607 -0.56 -12.20 9.33
CA GLY A 607 -0.16 -13.15 8.29
C GLY A 607 1.28 -13.68 8.42
N GLY A 608 1.99 -13.34 9.50
CA GLY A 608 3.37 -13.75 9.74
C GLY A 608 4.40 -12.91 8.99
N GLU A 609 5.66 -13.02 9.39
CA GLU A 609 6.81 -12.39 8.74
C GLU A 609 7.95 -13.40 8.61
N LEU A 610 8.60 -13.44 7.44
CA LEU A 610 9.85 -14.17 7.26
C LEU A 610 11.01 -13.32 7.76
N ILE A 611 11.63 -13.74 8.85
CA ILE A 611 12.88 -13.20 9.36
C ILE A 611 14.03 -14.04 8.85
N THR A 612 15.03 -13.41 8.23
CA THR A 612 16.25 -14.08 7.77
C THR A 612 17.47 -13.47 8.46
N THR A 613 18.26 -14.28 9.15
CA THR A 613 19.51 -13.85 9.81
C THR A 613 20.65 -14.80 9.45
N THR A 614 21.77 -14.28 8.97
CA THR A 614 22.98 -15.09 8.74
C THR A 614 23.91 -15.00 9.95
N VAL A 615 24.30 -16.15 10.47
CA VAL A 615 25.12 -16.33 11.66
C VAL A 615 26.36 -17.14 11.30
N CYS A 616 27.47 -16.75 11.90
CA CYS A 616 28.74 -17.42 11.70
C CYS A 616 29.05 -18.45 12.79
N LEU A 617 28.98 -19.75 12.47
CA LEU A 617 29.18 -20.83 13.45
C LEU A 617 30.33 -21.76 13.08
N ALA A 618 31.15 -22.14 14.05
CA ALA A 618 32.21 -23.14 13.87
C ALA A 618 31.63 -24.54 13.63
N ILE A 619 32.47 -25.49 13.20
CA ILE A 619 32.08 -26.91 13.14
C ILE A 619 31.93 -27.44 14.56
N ASP A 620 30.70 -27.46 15.06
CA ASP A 620 30.30 -28.04 16.34
C ASP A 620 28.79 -28.32 16.33
N CYS A 621 28.27 -28.88 17.41
CA CYS A 621 26.83 -28.97 17.65
C CYS A 621 26.35 -27.84 18.56
N TYR A 622 25.18 -27.31 18.21
CA TYR A 622 24.55 -26.15 18.85
C TYR A 622 23.11 -26.47 19.20
N ASP A 623 22.60 -25.75 20.18
CA ASP A 623 21.18 -25.74 20.50
C ASP A 623 20.57 -24.46 19.92
N PHE A 624 19.63 -24.61 18.98
CA PHE A 624 18.71 -23.55 18.62
C PHE A 624 17.56 -23.56 19.61
N ILE A 625 17.44 -22.50 20.40
CA ILE A 625 16.43 -22.36 21.43
C ILE A 625 15.51 -21.26 20.97
N ILE A 626 14.27 -21.59 20.62
CA ILE A 626 13.22 -20.61 20.33
C ILE A 626 12.25 -20.58 21.50
N ASN A 627 11.94 -19.39 21.97
CA ASN A 627 11.06 -19.15 23.10
C ASN A 627 9.86 -18.37 22.63
N ASP A 628 8.71 -18.73 23.19
CA ASP A 628 7.47 -17.99 23.09
C ASP A 628 7.05 -17.54 24.51
N SER A 629 6.73 -16.27 24.65
CA SER A 629 6.45 -15.67 25.95
C SER A 629 5.02 -15.89 26.47
N TYR A 630 4.06 -16.25 25.61
CA TYR A 630 2.66 -16.48 26.01
C TYR A 630 2.31 -17.97 26.17
N GLY A 631 3.15 -18.86 25.67
CA GLY A 631 3.11 -20.29 25.90
C GLY A 631 2.21 -21.08 24.94
N ASP A 632 1.92 -20.53 23.76
CA ASP A 632 1.24 -21.17 22.65
C ASP A 632 2.14 -21.42 21.42
N GLY A 633 3.43 -21.11 21.53
CA GLY A 633 4.40 -21.32 20.46
C GLY A 633 4.24 -20.29 19.35
N MET A 634 4.27 -20.72 18.09
CA MET A 634 3.86 -19.89 16.93
C MET A 634 2.54 -20.40 16.32
N TYR A 635 1.59 -20.80 17.17
CA TYR A 635 0.33 -21.41 16.74
C TYR A 635 -0.80 -20.39 16.54
N GLY A 636 -0.57 -19.50 15.57
CA GLY A 636 -1.44 -18.39 15.25
C GLY A 636 -2.91 -18.76 14.99
N SER A 637 -3.14 -19.80 14.20
CA SER A 637 -4.46 -20.16 13.65
C SER A 637 -5.49 -20.61 14.68
N GLN A 638 -5.07 -20.91 15.92
CA GLN A 638 -5.96 -21.34 17.00
C GLN A 638 -7.04 -20.31 17.36
N TRP A 639 -6.74 -19.02 17.18
CA TRP A 639 -7.55 -17.93 17.74
C TRP A 639 -8.52 -17.27 16.75
N ASN A 640 -8.63 -17.76 15.50
CA ASN A 640 -9.40 -17.14 14.40
C ASN A 640 -9.04 -15.66 14.10
N SER A 641 -8.05 -15.09 14.79
CA SER A 641 -7.52 -13.73 14.61
C SER A 641 -6.22 -13.72 13.81
N CYS A 642 -5.57 -14.87 13.65
CA CYS A 642 -4.43 -15.07 12.78
C CYS A 642 -4.75 -16.19 11.77
N SER A 643 -4.36 -15.99 10.51
CA SER A 643 -4.62 -16.94 9.42
C SER A 643 -3.43 -17.86 9.11
N VAL A 644 -2.31 -17.70 9.82
CA VAL A 644 -1.07 -18.44 9.59
C VAL A 644 -0.56 -19.00 10.91
N ASP A 645 0.16 -20.10 10.82
CA ASP A 645 1.00 -20.63 11.89
C ASP A 645 2.45 -20.40 11.47
N GLY A 646 3.32 -20.10 12.43
CA GLY A 646 4.73 -19.85 12.17
C GLY A 646 5.56 -21.11 12.05
N ASP A 647 6.75 -20.98 11.47
CA ASP A 647 7.76 -22.02 11.37
C ASP A 647 9.17 -21.42 11.40
N TYR A 648 10.18 -22.29 11.44
CA TYR A 648 11.56 -21.87 11.27
C TYR A 648 12.38 -22.93 10.58
N THR A 649 13.43 -22.49 9.91
CA THR A 649 14.42 -23.32 9.23
C THR A 649 15.82 -22.78 9.50
N ILE A 650 16.72 -23.64 9.95
CA ILE A 650 18.16 -23.37 10.12
C ILE A 650 18.87 -24.03 8.94
N ILE A 651 19.57 -23.26 8.12
CA ILE A 651 20.13 -23.70 6.83
C ILE A 651 21.63 -23.47 6.84
N ASP A 652 22.41 -24.49 6.50
CA ASP A 652 23.80 -24.29 6.08
C ASP A 652 23.80 -23.66 4.68
N VAL A 653 24.26 -22.42 4.58
CA VAL A 653 24.24 -21.63 3.34
C VAL A 653 25.09 -22.28 2.25
N ALA A 654 26.20 -22.92 2.62
CA ALA A 654 27.13 -23.50 1.64
C ALA A 654 26.55 -24.76 0.99
N SER A 655 25.83 -25.59 1.75
CA SER A 655 25.26 -26.85 1.23
C SER A 655 23.77 -26.77 0.89
N GLY A 656 23.05 -25.73 1.35
CA GLY A 656 21.59 -25.65 1.30
C GLY A 656 20.89 -26.66 2.21
N THR A 657 21.63 -27.31 3.13
CA THR A 657 21.11 -28.33 4.02
C THR A 657 20.34 -27.67 5.16
N VAL A 658 19.07 -28.04 5.33
CA VAL A 658 18.31 -27.73 6.54
C VAL A 658 18.90 -28.54 7.71
N LEU A 659 19.53 -27.86 8.66
CA LEU A 659 20.18 -28.42 9.84
C LEU A 659 19.19 -28.65 10.99
N ALA A 660 18.19 -27.77 11.12
CA ALA A 660 17.07 -27.90 12.03
C ALA A 660 15.87 -27.13 11.47
N SER A 661 14.65 -27.53 11.83
CA SER A 661 13.44 -26.82 11.43
C SER A 661 12.27 -27.21 12.32
N THR A 662 11.30 -26.32 12.43
CA THR A 662 9.91 -26.69 12.75
C THR A 662 9.04 -26.41 11.53
N ILE A 663 7.82 -26.95 11.51
CA ILE A 663 6.84 -26.66 10.45
C ILE A 663 5.60 -26.08 11.10
N ALA A 664 4.82 -25.31 10.34
CA ALA A 664 3.55 -24.71 10.77
C ALA A 664 2.62 -25.71 11.49
N ALA A 665 2.59 -26.97 11.06
CA ALA A 665 1.76 -28.01 11.70
C ALA A 665 2.20 -28.40 13.15
N ASN A 666 3.41 -28.03 13.55
CA ASN A 666 4.01 -28.30 14.87
C ASN A 666 4.35 -27.00 15.61
N SER A 667 3.74 -25.87 15.24
CA SER A 667 4.08 -24.57 15.79
C SER A 667 3.66 -24.38 17.25
N ASP A 668 2.78 -25.23 17.79
CA ASP A 668 2.41 -25.26 19.23
C ASP A 668 3.46 -26.02 20.05
N TYR A 669 4.57 -25.35 20.35
CA TYR A 669 5.63 -25.87 21.24
C TYR A 669 5.57 -25.30 22.67
N GLY A 670 4.49 -24.57 23.00
CA GLY A 670 4.36 -23.87 24.26
C GLY A 670 5.45 -22.79 24.44
N ASN A 671 5.97 -22.62 25.66
CA ASN A 671 6.90 -21.50 25.94
C ASN A 671 8.29 -21.63 25.28
N GLN A 672 8.69 -22.83 24.88
CA GLN A 672 10.06 -23.07 24.41
C GLN A 672 10.16 -24.36 23.60
N GLU A 673 10.88 -24.27 22.49
CA GLU A 673 11.42 -25.42 21.77
C GLU A 673 12.95 -25.34 21.74
N ILE A 674 13.59 -26.50 21.90
CA ILE A 674 15.05 -26.64 21.74
C ILE A 674 15.29 -27.66 20.64
N ASN A 675 15.98 -27.24 19.59
CA ASN A 675 16.36 -28.09 18.47
C ASN A 675 17.88 -28.15 18.38
N ASN A 676 18.44 -29.34 18.55
CA ASN A 676 19.88 -29.54 18.43
C ASN A 676 20.25 -29.72 16.96
N PHE A 677 21.21 -28.96 16.48
CA PHE A 677 21.76 -29.09 15.13
C PHE A 677 23.28 -29.09 15.17
N CYS A 678 23.90 -29.72 14.18
CA CYS A 678 25.36 -29.75 14.06
C CYS A 678 25.80 -29.13 12.75
N VAL A 679 26.73 -28.19 12.85
CA VAL A 679 27.46 -27.68 11.70
C VAL A 679 28.57 -28.67 11.40
N SER A 680 28.54 -29.27 10.21
CA SER A 680 29.51 -30.29 9.79
C SER A 680 30.25 -29.80 8.57
N LEU A 681 31.45 -30.32 8.30
CA LEU A 681 32.17 -29.97 7.08
C LEU A 681 31.31 -30.27 5.84
N PRO A 682 31.23 -29.35 4.86
CA PRO A 682 30.47 -29.59 3.65
C PRO A 682 31.00 -30.85 2.97
N CYS A 683 30.08 -31.68 2.47
CA CYS A 683 30.46 -32.93 1.84
C CYS A 683 31.36 -32.65 0.62
N SER A 684 32.35 -33.53 0.38
CA SER A 684 33.29 -33.41 -0.76
C SER A 684 32.66 -33.69 -2.15
N TRP A 685 31.34 -33.56 -2.26
CA TRP A 685 30.56 -33.76 -3.47
C TRP A 685 29.59 -32.60 -3.67
N SER A 686 29.18 -32.41 -4.92
CA SER A 686 28.09 -31.51 -5.30
C SER A 686 26.90 -32.33 -5.79
N LEU A 687 25.69 -31.83 -5.51
CA LEU A 687 24.43 -32.42 -5.96
C LEU A 687 23.85 -31.60 -7.10
N SER A 688 23.24 -32.27 -8.07
CA SER A 688 22.39 -31.65 -9.08
C SER A 688 21.17 -32.52 -9.28
N SER A 689 20.05 -31.94 -9.67
CA SER A 689 18.83 -32.68 -9.99
C SER A 689 18.45 -32.45 -11.44
N ASN A 690 17.87 -33.48 -12.05
CA ASN A 690 17.12 -33.37 -13.29
C ASN A 690 15.69 -33.78 -12.99
N THR A 691 14.72 -33.00 -13.46
CA THR A 691 13.30 -33.30 -13.34
C THR A 691 12.74 -33.76 -14.68
N THR A 692 11.72 -34.60 -14.63
CA THR A 692 10.78 -34.79 -15.74
C THR A 692 9.42 -34.42 -15.19
N GLU A 693 8.81 -33.39 -15.75
CA GLU A 693 7.51 -32.87 -15.30
C GLU A 693 6.41 -33.92 -15.49
N GLU A 694 5.33 -33.76 -14.73
CA GLU A 694 4.12 -34.56 -14.91
C GLU A 694 3.38 -34.17 -16.20
N THR A 695 2.64 -35.08 -16.82
CA THR A 695 2.00 -34.82 -18.13
C THR A 695 0.71 -34.02 -17.96
N CYS A 696 -0.03 -34.32 -16.90
CA CYS A 696 -1.25 -33.65 -16.48
C CYS A 696 -1.17 -33.28 -15.01
N TYR A 697 -1.80 -32.16 -14.65
CA TYR A 697 -1.85 -31.69 -13.26
C TYR A 697 -2.32 -32.80 -12.31
N GLY A 698 -1.45 -33.18 -11.37
CA GLY A 698 -1.73 -34.18 -10.35
C GLY A 698 -1.76 -35.64 -10.81
N ASP A 699 -1.36 -35.97 -12.04
CA ASP A 699 -1.36 -37.35 -12.53
C ASP A 699 -0.20 -38.20 -11.97
N SER A 700 0.73 -37.56 -11.25
CA SER A 700 1.87 -38.19 -10.62
C SER A 700 2.82 -38.87 -11.61
N THR A 701 2.93 -38.44 -12.88
CA THR A 701 3.91 -39.05 -13.81
C THR A 701 5.30 -38.42 -13.73
N GLY A 702 5.50 -37.42 -12.88
CA GLY A 702 6.76 -36.73 -12.73
C GLY A 702 7.86 -37.62 -12.13
N SER A 703 9.11 -37.23 -12.35
CA SER A 703 10.28 -37.89 -11.77
C SER A 703 11.39 -36.91 -11.43
N ILE A 704 12.18 -37.25 -10.40
CA ILE A 704 13.38 -36.52 -10.00
C ILE A 704 14.56 -37.48 -10.04
N THR A 705 15.65 -37.08 -10.68
CA THR A 705 16.92 -37.81 -10.66
C THR A 705 18.02 -36.93 -10.08
N VAL A 706 18.58 -37.34 -8.96
CA VAL A 706 19.72 -36.67 -8.30
C VAL A 706 21.03 -37.27 -8.80
N ASN A 707 21.91 -36.41 -9.30
CA ASN A 707 23.27 -36.75 -9.72
C ASN A 707 24.29 -36.19 -8.73
N ILE A 708 25.31 -36.98 -8.44
CA ILE A 708 26.40 -36.64 -7.52
C ILE A 708 27.67 -36.41 -8.33
N ASN A 709 28.36 -35.29 -8.10
CA ASN A 709 29.69 -35.01 -8.63
C ASN A 709 30.70 -34.92 -7.49
N GLY A 710 31.54 -35.94 -7.32
CA GLY A 710 32.51 -36.08 -6.22
C GLY A 710 32.15 -37.21 -5.25
N GLY A 711 32.87 -37.32 -4.13
CA GLY A 711 32.66 -38.35 -3.11
C GLY A 711 33.17 -39.75 -3.43
N ALA A 712 33.30 -40.61 -2.41
CA ALA A 712 33.82 -41.97 -2.55
C ALA A 712 32.74 -43.08 -2.58
N GLY A 713 31.50 -42.76 -2.21
CA GLY A 713 30.40 -43.71 -2.08
C GLY A 713 30.68 -44.84 -1.07
N PRO A 714 29.75 -45.79 -0.88
CA PRO A 714 28.42 -45.86 -1.48
C PRO A 714 27.48 -44.76 -0.96
N PHE A 715 26.59 -44.29 -1.83
CA PHE A 715 25.60 -43.26 -1.50
C PHE A 715 24.22 -43.87 -1.26
N THR A 716 23.48 -43.26 -0.34
CA THR A 716 22.09 -43.57 -0.03
C THR A 716 21.25 -42.32 -0.25
N PHE A 717 20.10 -42.46 -0.89
CA PHE A 717 19.20 -41.37 -1.26
C PHE A 717 17.85 -41.57 -0.57
N ASP A 718 17.24 -40.52 -0.04
CA ASP A 718 15.90 -40.58 0.55
C ASP A 718 15.11 -39.30 0.22
N ILE A 719 13.91 -39.46 -0.34
CA ILE A 719 12.98 -38.35 -0.64
C ILE A 719 11.90 -38.19 0.45
N GLY A 720 12.01 -38.94 1.56
CA GLY A 720 11.00 -39.03 2.62
C GLY A 720 10.22 -40.35 2.64
N ASN A 721 10.55 -41.31 1.77
CA ASN A 721 9.90 -42.63 1.68
C ASN A 721 10.83 -43.79 2.10
N GLY A 722 11.95 -43.47 2.75
CA GLY A 722 12.95 -44.41 3.21
C GLY A 722 14.16 -44.48 2.27
N PRO A 723 15.33 -44.87 2.80
CA PRO A 723 16.58 -44.85 2.06
C PRO A 723 16.62 -45.87 0.93
N GLN A 724 17.11 -45.45 -0.24
CA GLN A 724 17.38 -46.29 -1.41
C GLN A 724 18.78 -46.04 -2.00
N ASN A 725 19.29 -46.99 -2.77
CA ASN A 725 20.64 -46.92 -3.34
C ASN A 725 20.68 -46.29 -4.75
N THR A 726 19.59 -45.66 -5.17
CA THR A 726 19.43 -45.01 -6.48
C THR A 726 18.88 -43.61 -6.31
N GLY A 727 19.47 -42.62 -6.98
CA GLY A 727 19.02 -41.22 -6.92
C GLY A 727 17.79 -40.89 -7.76
N THR A 728 17.08 -41.89 -8.30
CA THR A 728 15.88 -41.69 -9.13
C THR A 728 14.61 -41.98 -8.34
N PHE A 729 13.69 -41.03 -8.37
CA PHE A 729 12.37 -41.07 -7.74
C PHE A 729 11.32 -40.88 -8.84
N ASN A 730 10.39 -41.82 -8.95
CA ASN A 730 9.34 -41.81 -9.96
C ASN A 730 7.97 -41.72 -9.29
N ASN A 731 6.95 -41.45 -10.10
CA ASN A 731 5.56 -41.34 -9.69
C ASN A 731 5.30 -40.16 -8.75
N LEU A 732 5.90 -39.01 -9.06
CA LEU A 732 5.83 -37.80 -8.27
C LEU A 732 4.85 -36.81 -8.90
N THR A 733 4.07 -36.13 -8.07
CA THR A 733 3.26 -34.97 -8.47
C THR A 733 4.13 -33.71 -8.47
N GLN A 734 3.69 -32.63 -9.13
CA GLN A 734 4.36 -31.35 -8.96
C GLN A 734 4.40 -30.93 -7.47
N GLY A 735 5.47 -30.25 -7.05
CA GLY A 735 5.68 -29.85 -5.66
C GLY A 735 7.16 -29.70 -5.27
N SER A 736 7.38 -29.29 -4.02
CA SER A 736 8.72 -29.14 -3.45
C SER A 736 9.15 -30.41 -2.73
N TYR A 737 10.32 -30.91 -3.10
CA TYR A 737 10.94 -32.10 -2.51
C TYR A 737 12.27 -31.73 -1.87
N SER A 738 12.60 -32.35 -0.73
CA SER A 738 13.94 -32.29 -0.13
C SER A 738 14.52 -33.69 -0.10
N ILE A 739 15.58 -33.93 -0.89
CA ILE A 739 16.17 -35.25 -1.05
C ILE A 739 17.47 -35.32 -0.24
N SER A 740 17.53 -36.24 0.72
CA SER A 740 18.73 -36.56 1.46
C SER A 740 19.65 -37.47 0.65
N VAL A 741 20.94 -37.15 0.63
CA VAL A 741 22.02 -37.94 0.03
C VAL A 741 23.11 -38.14 1.07
N SER A 742 23.40 -39.38 1.45
CA SER A 742 24.36 -39.73 2.51
C SER A 742 25.39 -40.76 2.06
N ASP A 743 26.60 -40.67 2.60
CA ASP A 743 27.58 -41.76 2.61
C ASP A 743 27.91 -42.18 4.06
N SER A 744 29.05 -42.84 4.30
CA SER A 744 29.49 -43.26 5.64
C SER A 744 29.99 -42.13 6.57
N ILE A 745 30.21 -40.92 6.04
CA ILE A 745 30.90 -39.81 6.71
C ILE A 745 30.04 -38.53 6.69
N CYS A 746 29.24 -38.31 5.64
CA CYS A 746 28.55 -37.05 5.40
C CYS A 746 27.15 -37.26 4.81
N THR A 747 26.25 -36.32 5.11
CA THR A 747 24.88 -36.26 4.58
C THR A 747 24.64 -34.84 4.05
N SER A 748 24.12 -34.73 2.82
CA SER A 748 23.66 -33.48 2.20
C SER A 748 22.18 -33.57 1.89
N LEU A 749 21.49 -32.43 1.81
CA LEU A 749 20.15 -32.34 1.23
C LEU A 749 20.21 -31.61 -0.12
N ILE A 750 19.29 -31.92 -1.04
CA ILE A 750 19.04 -31.10 -2.24
C ILE A 750 17.55 -30.76 -2.31
N PRO A 751 17.17 -29.48 -2.24
CA PRO A 751 15.81 -29.05 -2.55
C PRO A 751 15.57 -29.14 -4.06
N VAL A 752 14.43 -29.69 -4.46
CA VAL A 752 14.03 -29.82 -5.85
C VAL A 752 12.57 -29.42 -5.99
N ILE A 753 12.31 -28.40 -6.81
CA ILE A 753 10.95 -28.05 -7.23
C ILE A 753 10.66 -28.85 -8.50
N LEU A 754 9.69 -29.75 -8.42
CA LEU A 754 9.13 -30.43 -9.57
C LEU A 754 7.98 -29.58 -10.11
N SER A 755 8.20 -28.90 -11.23
CA SER A 755 7.16 -28.18 -11.97
C SER A 755 6.22 -29.14 -12.69
N GLY A 756 5.02 -28.66 -13.01
CA GLY A 756 4.02 -29.37 -13.78
C GLY A 756 3.09 -28.39 -14.50
N PRO A 757 2.22 -28.90 -15.39
CA PRO A 757 1.25 -28.08 -16.09
C PRO A 757 0.18 -27.54 -15.13
N ASN A 758 -0.32 -26.33 -15.40
CA ASN A 758 -1.43 -25.75 -14.64
C ASN A 758 -2.70 -26.60 -14.78
N GLU A 759 -3.53 -26.65 -13.73
CA GLU A 759 -4.84 -27.28 -13.78
C GLU A 759 -5.69 -26.68 -14.92
N ILE A 760 -6.36 -27.54 -15.70
CA ILE A 760 -7.27 -27.07 -16.76
C ILE A 760 -8.51 -26.47 -16.12
N SER A 761 -8.73 -25.22 -16.46
CA SER A 761 -9.89 -24.42 -16.08
C SER A 761 -10.55 -23.85 -17.35
N GLY A 762 -11.64 -23.10 -17.17
CA GLY A 762 -12.21 -22.37 -18.28
C GLY A 762 -13.33 -21.45 -17.85
N THR A 763 -13.61 -20.45 -18.67
CA THR A 763 -14.75 -19.56 -18.49
C THR A 763 -15.89 -19.99 -19.39
N ILE A 764 -17.11 -19.90 -18.89
CA ILE A 764 -18.32 -20.26 -19.61
C ILE A 764 -19.21 -19.03 -19.74
N THR A 765 -19.67 -18.78 -20.95
CA THR A 765 -20.62 -17.71 -21.26
C THR A 765 -21.88 -18.34 -21.83
N THR A 766 -23.03 -17.96 -21.29
CA THR A 766 -24.33 -18.49 -21.72
C THR A 766 -25.22 -17.38 -22.26
N THR A 767 -26.05 -17.73 -23.24
CA THR A 767 -27.23 -16.93 -23.62
C THR A 767 -28.45 -17.69 -23.17
N ASP A 768 -29.29 -17.06 -22.37
CA ASP A 768 -30.53 -17.63 -21.85
C ASP A 768 -31.55 -17.88 -22.97
N VAL A 769 -32.49 -18.80 -22.72
CA VAL A 769 -33.59 -19.11 -23.64
C VAL A 769 -34.53 -17.91 -23.76
N SER A 770 -34.97 -17.58 -24.98
CA SER A 770 -35.77 -16.37 -25.24
C SER A 770 -37.18 -16.41 -24.63
N CYS A 771 -37.84 -17.57 -24.67
CA CYS A 771 -39.18 -17.80 -24.11
C CYS A 771 -39.22 -19.04 -23.23
N ASN A 772 -40.10 -19.04 -22.24
CA ASN A 772 -40.33 -20.21 -21.40
C ASN A 772 -40.64 -21.46 -22.24
N GLY A 773 -39.83 -22.51 -22.08
CA GLY A 773 -40.01 -23.80 -22.75
C GLY A 773 -39.41 -23.91 -24.16
N LEU A 774 -38.70 -22.89 -24.67
CA LEU A 774 -37.92 -23.01 -25.91
C LEU A 774 -36.53 -23.62 -25.65
N SER A 775 -35.82 -23.90 -26.74
CA SER A 775 -34.47 -24.46 -26.75
C SER A 775 -33.58 -23.67 -27.71
N ASP A 776 -33.46 -22.36 -27.49
CA ASP A 776 -32.65 -21.46 -28.30
C ASP A 776 -31.49 -20.80 -27.52
N GLY A 777 -31.25 -21.24 -26.29
CA GLY A 777 -30.10 -20.82 -25.51
C GLY A 777 -28.78 -21.29 -26.14
N THR A 778 -27.70 -20.62 -25.77
CA THR A 778 -26.34 -20.92 -26.26
C THR A 778 -25.34 -20.94 -25.13
N LEU A 779 -24.19 -21.57 -25.36
CA LEU A 779 -23.10 -21.67 -24.43
C LEU A 779 -21.78 -21.63 -25.21
N THR A 780 -20.80 -20.87 -24.72
CA THR A 780 -19.43 -20.83 -25.26
C THR A 780 -18.44 -20.97 -24.10
N VAL A 781 -17.42 -21.81 -24.29
CA VAL A 781 -16.36 -22.08 -23.31
C VAL A 781 -15.02 -21.56 -23.83
N ILE A 782 -14.21 -21.01 -22.95
CA ILE A 782 -12.82 -20.66 -23.23
C ILE A 782 -11.96 -21.39 -22.20
N GLY A 783 -11.23 -22.41 -22.65
CA GLY A 783 -10.30 -23.17 -21.81
C GLY A 783 -9.02 -22.38 -21.47
N SER A 784 -8.44 -22.69 -20.31
CA SER A 784 -7.18 -22.17 -19.79
C SER A 784 -6.46 -23.26 -18.99
N GLY A 785 -5.14 -23.14 -18.79
CA GLY A 785 -4.32 -24.18 -18.14
C GLY A 785 -4.00 -25.37 -19.05
N GLY A 786 -3.23 -26.35 -18.59
CA GLY A 786 -2.75 -27.46 -19.44
C GLY A 786 -1.93 -27.00 -20.67
N ASP A 787 -1.90 -27.84 -21.70
CA ASP A 787 -1.27 -27.56 -22.99
C ASP A 787 -2.16 -26.75 -23.96
N SER A 788 -1.55 -25.93 -24.82
CA SER A 788 -2.17 -24.81 -25.56
C SER A 788 -3.13 -25.16 -26.72
N THR A 789 -3.83 -26.29 -26.67
CA THR A 789 -4.89 -26.66 -27.62
C THR A 789 -6.02 -27.39 -26.93
N TYR A 790 -7.26 -26.89 -27.05
CA TYR A 790 -8.41 -27.48 -26.33
C TYR A 790 -9.44 -28.12 -27.27
N THR A 791 -10.01 -29.22 -26.78
CA THR A 791 -11.26 -29.81 -27.27
C THR A 791 -12.28 -29.83 -26.13
N TYR A 792 -13.56 -29.81 -26.49
CA TYR A 792 -14.67 -29.63 -25.55
C TYR A 792 -15.68 -30.75 -25.74
N ASP A 793 -16.06 -31.43 -24.67
CA ASP A 793 -17.16 -32.39 -24.66
C ASP A 793 -18.35 -31.79 -23.90
N PHE A 794 -19.44 -31.59 -24.65
CA PHE A 794 -20.72 -31.09 -24.14
C PHE A 794 -21.70 -32.23 -23.79
N GLY A 795 -21.22 -33.46 -23.62
CA GLY A 795 -21.99 -34.67 -23.32
C GLY A 795 -22.17 -35.64 -24.50
N SER A 796 -21.44 -35.46 -25.60
CA SER A 796 -21.53 -36.30 -26.82
C SER A 796 -20.19 -36.63 -27.48
N GLY A 797 -19.09 -36.40 -26.75
CA GLY A 797 -17.72 -36.57 -27.21
C GLY A 797 -17.02 -35.24 -27.49
N PHE A 798 -15.69 -35.26 -27.49
CA PHE A 798 -14.84 -34.09 -27.69
C PHE A 798 -14.90 -33.55 -29.12
N VAL A 799 -15.08 -32.24 -29.24
CA VAL A 799 -15.02 -31.48 -30.49
C VAL A 799 -14.10 -30.28 -30.35
N SER A 800 -13.54 -29.78 -31.46
CA SER A 800 -12.71 -28.57 -31.44
C SER A 800 -13.52 -27.27 -31.37
N ASN A 801 -14.83 -27.33 -31.62
CA ASN A 801 -15.71 -26.18 -31.50
C ASN A 801 -16.00 -25.91 -30.02
N ASN A 802 -15.81 -24.67 -29.59
CA ASN A 802 -15.97 -24.26 -28.20
C ASN A 802 -17.37 -23.71 -27.87
N SER A 803 -18.36 -23.91 -28.76
CA SER A 803 -19.72 -23.41 -28.60
C SER A 803 -20.78 -24.50 -28.82
N LEU A 804 -21.89 -24.40 -28.09
CA LEU A 804 -23.07 -25.25 -28.26
C LEU A 804 -24.33 -24.38 -28.29
N ASN A 805 -25.19 -24.64 -29.28
CA ASN A 805 -26.43 -23.89 -29.51
C ASN A 805 -27.65 -24.80 -29.37
N GLY A 806 -28.83 -24.20 -29.24
CA GLY A 806 -30.09 -24.95 -29.20
C GLY A 806 -30.39 -25.55 -27.82
N LEU A 807 -29.90 -24.90 -26.77
CA LEU A 807 -29.99 -25.38 -25.40
C LEU A 807 -31.33 -24.99 -24.77
N SER A 808 -31.96 -25.96 -24.08
CA SER A 808 -33.01 -25.67 -23.10
C SER A 808 -32.40 -25.14 -21.81
N ALA A 809 -33.21 -24.46 -20.99
CA ALA A 809 -32.78 -24.02 -19.66
C ALA A 809 -32.36 -25.21 -18.78
N GLY A 810 -31.24 -25.03 -18.07
CA GLY A 810 -30.64 -26.04 -17.20
C GLY A 810 -29.14 -25.84 -17.00
N SER A 811 -28.58 -26.62 -16.07
CA SER A 811 -27.13 -26.67 -15.84
C SER A 811 -26.44 -27.46 -16.95
N GLN A 812 -25.33 -26.94 -17.43
CA GLN A 812 -24.49 -27.54 -18.47
C GLN A 812 -23.12 -27.85 -17.87
N THR A 813 -22.66 -29.09 -18.05
CA THR A 813 -21.32 -29.52 -17.69
C THR A 813 -20.52 -29.69 -18.96
N VAL A 814 -19.38 -29.01 -19.05
CA VAL A 814 -18.47 -29.14 -20.20
C VAL A 814 -17.14 -29.66 -19.71
N ILE A 815 -16.67 -30.72 -20.36
CA ILE A 815 -15.36 -31.29 -20.11
C ILE A 815 -14.39 -30.69 -21.14
N ILE A 816 -13.32 -30.09 -20.67
CA ILE A 816 -12.25 -29.50 -21.49
C ILE A 816 -11.11 -30.49 -21.52
N GLN A 817 -10.58 -30.81 -22.69
CA GLN A 817 -9.40 -31.63 -22.87
C GLN A 817 -8.31 -30.87 -23.61
N ASP A 818 -7.09 -30.84 -23.08
CA ASP A 818 -5.96 -30.18 -23.72
C ASP A 818 -5.24 -31.05 -24.77
N GLY A 819 -4.12 -30.55 -25.30
CA GLY A 819 -3.30 -31.23 -26.32
C GLY A 819 -2.62 -32.51 -25.84
N ASN A 820 -2.42 -32.64 -24.52
CA ASN A 820 -1.82 -33.81 -23.87
C ASN A 820 -2.87 -34.83 -23.39
N GLY A 821 -4.16 -34.52 -23.55
CA GLY A 821 -5.26 -35.38 -23.15
C GLY A 821 -5.71 -35.18 -21.70
N CYS A 822 -5.17 -34.19 -21.00
CA CYS A 822 -5.53 -33.81 -19.64
C CYS A 822 -6.93 -33.19 -19.61
N ILE A 823 -7.65 -33.35 -18.50
CA ILE A 823 -9.09 -33.02 -18.43
C ILE A 823 -9.39 -31.99 -17.33
N GLY A 824 -10.14 -30.95 -17.66
CA GLY A 824 -10.80 -30.03 -16.73
C GLY A 824 -12.33 -30.06 -16.90
N THR A 825 -13.08 -29.61 -15.89
CA THR A 825 -14.55 -29.54 -15.96
C THR A 825 -15.04 -28.15 -15.59
N VAL A 826 -15.92 -27.59 -16.42
CA VAL A 826 -16.57 -26.29 -16.16
C VAL A 826 -18.09 -26.45 -16.13
N TYR A 827 -18.74 -25.60 -15.34
CA TYR A 827 -20.18 -25.62 -15.14
C TYR A 827 -20.78 -24.27 -15.51
N GLY A 828 -21.84 -24.28 -16.30
CA GLY A 828 -22.64 -23.09 -16.60
C GLY A 828 -24.13 -23.35 -16.45
N THR A 829 -24.94 -22.30 -16.43
CA THR A 829 -26.39 -22.41 -16.38
C THR A 829 -27.01 -21.56 -17.47
N VAL A 830 -27.89 -22.17 -18.26
CA VAL A 830 -28.77 -21.48 -19.19
C VAL A 830 -30.11 -21.28 -18.47
N ASN A 831 -30.55 -20.04 -18.29
CA ASN A 831 -31.84 -19.74 -17.68
C ASN A 831 -32.94 -19.56 -18.74
N GLN A 832 -34.17 -19.36 -18.27
CA GLN A 832 -35.31 -18.97 -19.10
C GLN A 832 -36.24 -18.04 -18.31
N PRO A 833 -37.01 -17.18 -18.97
CA PRO A 833 -38.09 -16.43 -18.33
C PRO A 833 -39.14 -17.36 -17.69
N GLY A 834 -39.83 -16.87 -16.67
CA GLY A 834 -41.02 -17.54 -16.14
C GLY A 834 -42.13 -17.60 -17.17
N ALA A 835 -43.02 -18.60 -17.10
CA ALA A 835 -44.20 -18.65 -17.97
C ALA A 835 -45.11 -17.45 -17.71
N ILE A 836 -45.62 -16.81 -18.76
CA ILE A 836 -46.59 -15.71 -18.63
C ILE A 836 -47.87 -16.25 -17.99
N ASN A 837 -48.22 -15.73 -16.83
CA ASN A 837 -49.42 -16.05 -16.09
C ASN A 837 -50.30 -14.79 -15.98
N VAL A 838 -51.57 -14.93 -16.33
CA VAL A 838 -52.54 -13.84 -16.27
C VAL A 838 -53.66 -14.25 -15.32
N THR A 839 -53.91 -13.41 -14.32
CA THR A 839 -55.08 -13.53 -13.44
C THR A 839 -56.10 -12.47 -13.81
N THR A 840 -57.38 -12.83 -13.83
CA THR A 840 -58.48 -11.96 -14.27
C THR A 840 -59.46 -11.71 -13.14
N TYR A 841 -59.91 -10.46 -12.98
CA TYR A 841 -60.98 -10.07 -12.09
C TYR A 841 -62.11 -9.43 -12.91
N VAL A 842 -63.31 -10.02 -12.86
CA VAL A 842 -64.45 -9.62 -13.71
C VAL A 842 -65.59 -9.06 -12.85
N VAL A 843 -66.17 -7.96 -13.32
CA VAL A 843 -67.42 -7.38 -12.81
C VAL A 843 -68.47 -7.45 -13.93
N ASP A 844 -69.58 -8.13 -13.65
CA ASP A 844 -70.69 -8.38 -14.60
C ASP A 844 -71.49 -7.11 -14.93
N GLU A 845 -72.18 -7.10 -16.07
CA GLU A 845 -73.03 -5.98 -16.46
C GLU A 845 -74.38 -6.00 -15.72
N THR A 846 -74.83 -4.82 -15.26
CA THR A 846 -76.09 -4.64 -14.55
C THR A 846 -77.14 -3.94 -15.43
N PHE A 847 -76.72 -3.01 -16.30
CA PHE A 847 -77.64 -2.21 -17.13
C PHE A 847 -77.13 -1.96 -18.56
N GLY A 848 -76.55 -2.98 -19.19
CA GLY A 848 -76.24 -2.98 -20.63
C GLY A 848 -75.04 -2.11 -20.99
N SER A 849 -73.82 -2.66 -20.84
CA SER A 849 -72.48 -2.09 -21.13
C SER A 849 -71.73 -1.43 -19.95
N ASP A 850 -71.86 -1.94 -18.73
CA ASP A 850 -71.11 -1.47 -17.55
C ASP A 850 -70.14 -2.52 -16.95
N GLY A 851 -69.91 -3.65 -17.62
CA GLY A 851 -68.96 -4.66 -17.17
C GLY A 851 -67.49 -4.21 -17.23
N VAL A 852 -66.64 -4.83 -16.42
CA VAL A 852 -65.19 -4.53 -16.31
C VAL A 852 -64.39 -5.83 -16.21
N ILE A 853 -63.24 -5.90 -16.88
CA ILE A 853 -62.23 -6.94 -16.70
C ILE A 853 -60.89 -6.25 -16.35
N ASN A 854 -60.38 -6.52 -15.15
CA ASN A 854 -59.03 -6.14 -14.74
C ASN A 854 -58.12 -7.36 -14.76
N ILE A 855 -56.84 -7.18 -15.11
CA ILE A 855 -55.87 -8.28 -15.17
C ILE A 855 -54.60 -7.96 -14.38
N THR A 856 -53.94 -9.02 -13.92
CA THR A 856 -52.57 -8.94 -13.41
C THR A 856 -51.73 -9.97 -14.14
N VAL A 857 -50.65 -9.50 -14.79
CA VAL A 857 -49.68 -10.35 -15.48
C VAL A 857 -48.45 -10.59 -14.60
N SER A 858 -47.96 -11.83 -14.55
CA SER A 858 -46.71 -12.23 -13.90
C SER A 858 -45.95 -13.24 -14.76
N GLY A 859 -44.64 -13.40 -14.55
CA GLY A 859 -43.77 -14.16 -15.47
C GLY A 859 -43.48 -13.39 -16.76
N GLY A 860 -42.85 -14.02 -17.76
CA GLY A 860 -42.42 -13.37 -19.01
C GLY A 860 -41.38 -12.28 -18.83
N VAL A 861 -41.12 -11.52 -19.90
CA VAL A 861 -40.19 -10.38 -19.92
C VAL A 861 -40.92 -9.07 -20.23
N SER A 862 -40.95 -8.14 -19.28
CA SER A 862 -41.55 -6.80 -19.45
C SER A 862 -40.79 -5.95 -20.49
N PRO A 863 -41.46 -5.05 -21.25
CA PRO A 863 -42.88 -4.68 -21.22
C PRO A 863 -43.81 -5.67 -21.94
N PHE A 864 -45.08 -5.72 -21.50
CA PHE A 864 -46.14 -6.51 -22.14
C PHE A 864 -46.99 -5.67 -23.09
N THR A 865 -47.55 -6.35 -24.09
CA THR A 865 -48.57 -5.83 -25.00
C THR A 865 -49.81 -6.70 -24.91
N TYR A 866 -50.98 -6.07 -25.04
CA TYR A 866 -52.28 -6.70 -24.83
C TYR A 866 -53.09 -6.60 -26.10
N LEU A 867 -53.79 -7.69 -26.44
CA LEU A 867 -54.78 -7.72 -27.51
C LEU A 867 -56.05 -8.41 -27.01
N TRP A 868 -57.06 -7.60 -26.77
CA TRP A 868 -58.40 -8.05 -26.41
C TRP A 868 -59.27 -8.22 -27.64
N THR A 869 -60.09 -9.26 -27.64
CA THR A 869 -61.19 -9.48 -28.60
C THR A 869 -62.44 -9.91 -27.84
N GLY A 870 -63.63 -9.56 -28.33
CA GLY A 870 -64.89 -9.86 -27.63
C GLY A 870 -66.14 -9.79 -28.49
N PRO A 871 -67.34 -9.86 -27.87
CA PRO A 871 -68.62 -9.86 -28.55
C PRO A 871 -68.82 -8.62 -29.42
N SER A 872 -69.64 -8.73 -30.46
CA SER A 872 -69.96 -7.61 -31.37
C SER A 872 -68.74 -6.93 -32.02
N GLY A 873 -67.60 -7.63 -32.12
CA GLY A 873 -66.39 -7.12 -32.75
C GLY A 873 -65.54 -6.22 -31.85
N TYR A 874 -65.71 -6.31 -30.51
CA TYR A 874 -64.90 -5.56 -29.56
C TYR A 874 -63.40 -5.87 -29.70
N THR A 875 -62.56 -4.84 -29.66
CA THR A 875 -61.08 -4.97 -29.60
C THR A 875 -60.47 -3.87 -28.72
N SER A 876 -59.41 -4.18 -27.97
CA SER A 876 -58.66 -3.20 -27.16
C SER A 876 -57.20 -3.61 -26.99
N THR A 877 -56.32 -2.65 -26.71
CA THR A 877 -54.89 -2.88 -26.37
C THR A 877 -54.52 -2.37 -24.98
N ASN A 878 -55.49 -1.90 -24.20
CA ASN A 878 -55.26 -1.53 -22.81
C ASN A 878 -55.12 -2.81 -21.96
N GLU A 879 -54.33 -2.73 -20.89
CA GLU A 879 -54.20 -3.82 -19.91
C GLU A 879 -55.56 -4.14 -19.28
N ASP A 880 -56.16 -3.15 -18.61
CA ASP A 880 -57.51 -3.24 -18.05
C ASP A 880 -58.57 -2.65 -19.00
N ILE A 881 -59.74 -3.30 -19.08
CA ILE A 881 -60.83 -2.93 -19.99
C ILE A 881 -62.18 -2.79 -19.26
N GLY A 882 -63.01 -1.83 -19.70
CA GLY A 882 -64.32 -1.55 -19.10
C GLY A 882 -65.36 -1.08 -20.12
N GLY A 883 -66.61 -0.92 -19.68
CA GLY A 883 -67.75 -0.61 -20.56
C GLY A 883 -68.21 -1.80 -21.37
N LEU A 884 -68.05 -3.00 -20.79
CA LEU A 884 -68.22 -4.28 -21.48
C LEU A 884 -69.67 -4.75 -21.43
N VAL A 885 -70.14 -5.31 -22.55
CA VAL A 885 -71.42 -6.02 -22.61
C VAL A 885 -71.24 -7.48 -22.19
N SER A 886 -72.34 -8.15 -21.84
CA SER A 886 -72.31 -9.58 -21.53
C SER A 886 -71.82 -10.41 -22.71
N GLY A 887 -71.00 -11.41 -22.41
CA GLY A 887 -70.40 -12.31 -23.39
C GLY A 887 -68.97 -12.71 -23.04
N SER A 888 -68.35 -13.46 -23.95
CA SER A 888 -67.01 -14.04 -23.81
C SER A 888 -65.94 -13.13 -24.44
N TYR A 889 -64.89 -12.82 -23.68
CA TYR A 889 -63.72 -12.07 -24.11
C TYR A 889 -62.48 -12.96 -24.14
N THR A 890 -61.59 -12.71 -25.10
CA THR A 890 -60.29 -13.36 -25.24
C THR A 890 -59.18 -12.31 -25.17
N LEU A 891 -58.13 -12.61 -24.41
CA LEU A 891 -56.92 -11.81 -24.26
C LEU A 891 -55.71 -12.56 -24.80
N ILE A 892 -54.90 -11.89 -25.61
CA ILE A 892 -53.53 -12.31 -25.92
C ILE A 892 -52.58 -11.33 -25.23
N VAL A 893 -51.69 -11.86 -24.38
CA VAL A 893 -50.60 -11.08 -23.77
C VAL A 893 -49.30 -11.51 -24.42
N THR A 894 -48.55 -10.55 -24.97
CA THR A 894 -47.23 -10.78 -25.58
C THR A 894 -46.18 -9.96 -24.87
N ASP A 895 -45.09 -10.60 -24.48
CA ASP A 895 -43.98 -9.97 -23.76
C ASP A 895 -42.94 -9.34 -24.70
N ALA A 896 -41.88 -8.74 -24.13
CA ALA A 896 -40.84 -8.03 -24.87
C ALA A 896 -40.01 -8.92 -25.80
N ASN A 897 -39.93 -10.22 -25.51
CA ASN A 897 -39.23 -11.21 -26.32
C ASN A 897 -40.14 -11.79 -27.42
N GLY A 898 -41.39 -11.33 -27.51
CA GLY A 898 -42.37 -11.82 -28.47
C GLY A 898 -43.06 -13.11 -28.04
N CYS A 899 -42.91 -13.54 -26.79
CA CYS A 899 -43.56 -14.72 -26.23
C CYS A 899 -45.01 -14.36 -25.88
N SER A 900 -45.99 -15.19 -26.30
CA SER A 900 -47.40 -14.88 -26.08
C SER A 900 -48.18 -15.97 -25.37
N THR A 901 -49.10 -15.58 -24.49
CA THR A 901 -50.13 -16.47 -23.91
C THR A 901 -51.53 -15.97 -24.28
N THR A 902 -52.49 -16.89 -24.39
CA THR A 902 -53.90 -16.57 -24.72
C THR A 902 -54.82 -17.06 -23.62
N ILE A 903 -55.63 -16.15 -23.07
CA ILE A 903 -56.72 -16.45 -22.14
C ILE A 903 -58.03 -16.33 -22.92
N ASN A 904 -58.75 -17.44 -23.02
CA ASN A 904 -60.05 -17.47 -23.70
C ASN A 904 -61.18 -17.49 -22.67
N ASP A 905 -62.39 -17.17 -23.12
CA ASP A 905 -63.63 -17.37 -22.36
C ASP A 905 -63.69 -16.63 -21.02
N ILE A 906 -63.17 -15.39 -20.98
CA ILE A 906 -63.41 -14.49 -19.84
C ILE A 906 -64.84 -13.97 -19.96
N LEU A 907 -65.74 -14.50 -19.13
CA LEU A 907 -67.19 -14.26 -19.22
C LEU A 907 -67.60 -13.05 -18.38
N VAL A 908 -68.32 -12.11 -19.02
CA VAL A 908 -69.13 -11.06 -18.36
C VAL A 908 -70.60 -11.47 -18.48
N ASP A 909 -71.34 -11.59 -17.38
CA ASP A 909 -72.76 -12.01 -17.35
C ASP A 909 -73.73 -10.81 -17.25
N SER A 910 -75.03 -11.05 -17.43
CA SER A 910 -76.12 -10.06 -17.29
C SER A 910 -77.06 -10.41 -16.12
N PHE A 911 -77.29 -9.48 -15.18
CA PHE A 911 -78.13 -9.73 -14.00
C PHE A 911 -79.46 -8.95 -14.00
N ILE A 912 -80.62 -9.64 -13.98
CA ILE A 912 -81.95 -9.06 -13.69
C ILE A 912 -82.63 -9.86 -12.56
N GLY A 913 -82.69 -9.32 -11.34
CA GLY A 913 -83.37 -9.94 -10.19
C GLY A 913 -84.20 -8.96 -9.34
N ILE A 914 -85.37 -9.41 -8.84
CA ILE A 914 -86.19 -8.70 -7.84
C ILE A 914 -85.71 -9.12 -6.44
N PHE A 915 -85.37 -8.15 -5.58
CA PHE A 915 -84.99 -8.41 -4.19
C PHE A 915 -86.24 -8.70 -3.32
N GLU A 916 -86.40 -9.95 -2.85
CA GLU A 916 -87.37 -10.29 -1.80
C GLU A 916 -86.81 -9.86 -0.44
N ASP A 917 -87.51 -9.01 0.29
CA ASP A 917 -87.03 -8.51 1.58
C ASP A 917 -87.06 -9.63 2.63
N GLY A 918 -85.91 -9.87 3.27
CA GLY A 918 -85.62 -11.04 4.10
C GLY A 918 -86.09 -10.96 5.55
N GLU A 919 -86.99 -10.03 5.89
CA GLU A 919 -87.46 -9.85 7.28
C GLU A 919 -88.56 -10.84 7.69
N THR A 920 -88.45 -11.35 8.92
CA THR A 920 -89.21 -12.50 9.46
C THR A 920 -90.53 -12.14 10.12
N MET A 921 -91.08 -10.93 9.94
CA MET A 921 -92.25 -10.46 10.71
C MET A 921 -93.55 -11.21 10.42
N PHE A 922 -93.65 -11.87 9.27
CA PHE A 922 -94.80 -12.69 8.91
C PHE A 922 -94.38 -13.94 8.12
N SER A 923 -95.18 -14.99 8.25
CA SER A 923 -95.05 -16.23 7.51
C SER A 923 -96.28 -16.45 6.64
N ILE A 924 -96.06 -17.03 5.46
CA ILE A 924 -97.13 -17.35 4.51
C ILE A 924 -97.12 -18.86 4.30
N TYR A 925 -98.21 -19.53 4.66
CA TYR A 925 -98.28 -20.98 4.52
C TYR A 925 -99.71 -21.51 4.26
N PRO A 926 -99.84 -22.62 3.52
CA PRO A 926 -98.79 -23.17 2.67
C PRO A 926 -98.49 -22.22 1.50
N ASN A 927 -97.22 -22.12 1.10
CA ASN A 927 -96.83 -21.44 -0.13
C ASN A 927 -95.71 -22.26 -0.79
N PRO A 928 -95.96 -23.00 -1.89
CA PRO A 928 -97.14 -22.96 -2.75
C PRO A 928 -98.46 -23.46 -2.10
N SER A 929 -99.60 -22.99 -2.61
CA SER A 929 -100.95 -23.34 -2.13
C SER A 929 -101.88 -23.76 -3.27
N LYS A 930 -103.00 -24.44 -2.96
CA LYS A 930 -104.12 -24.63 -3.91
C LYS A 930 -105.06 -23.43 -3.94
N GLY A 931 -104.46 -22.26 -4.00
CA GLY A 931 -105.14 -20.96 -3.99
C GLY A 931 -105.68 -20.54 -2.64
N ILE A 932 -105.36 -21.24 -1.55
CA ILE A 932 -105.73 -20.86 -0.20
C ILE A 932 -104.49 -20.88 0.68
N PHE A 933 -104.11 -19.73 1.23
CA PHE A 933 -102.95 -19.57 2.10
C PHE A 933 -103.26 -18.65 3.27
N ASN A 934 -102.58 -18.86 4.38
CA ASN A 934 -102.67 -17.99 5.56
C ASN A 934 -101.44 -17.09 5.62
N ILE A 935 -101.66 -15.88 6.13
CA ILE A 935 -100.60 -14.95 6.52
C ILE A 935 -100.67 -14.86 8.04
N SER A 936 -99.61 -15.30 8.70
CA SER A 936 -99.46 -15.28 10.15
C SER A 936 -98.37 -14.30 10.54
N PHE A 937 -98.70 -13.34 11.40
CA PHE A 937 -97.78 -12.33 11.91
C PHE A 937 -97.24 -12.78 13.26
N ASN A 938 -95.93 -12.65 13.48
CA ASN A 938 -95.28 -13.21 14.67
C ASN A 938 -95.69 -12.50 15.98
N GLU A 939 -96.29 -11.32 15.90
CA GLU A 939 -96.78 -10.54 17.05
C GLU A 939 -98.05 -9.75 16.70
N LYS A 940 -98.76 -9.25 17.73
CA LYS A 940 -99.98 -8.46 17.53
C LYS A 940 -99.61 -7.01 17.17
N LEU A 941 -99.92 -6.62 15.93
CA LEU A 941 -99.59 -5.30 15.41
C LEU A 941 -100.73 -4.29 15.67
N ASN A 942 -100.39 -3.10 16.16
CA ASN A 942 -101.36 -2.05 16.54
C ASN A 942 -101.71 -1.06 15.40
N ASN A 943 -101.14 -1.23 14.21
CA ASN A 943 -101.39 -0.41 13.01
C ASN A 943 -102.34 -1.14 12.03
N PRO A 944 -103.15 -0.40 11.23
CA PRO A 944 -103.96 -1.02 10.18
C PRO A 944 -103.07 -1.65 9.11
N ILE A 945 -103.38 -2.89 8.71
CA ILE A 945 -102.59 -3.65 7.72
C ILE A 945 -103.41 -3.75 6.43
N ASN A 946 -102.82 -3.35 5.31
CA ASN A 946 -103.39 -3.57 3.98
C ASN A 946 -102.66 -4.73 3.30
N VAL A 947 -103.44 -5.71 2.83
CA VAL A 947 -102.92 -6.85 2.08
C VAL A 947 -103.52 -6.81 0.69
N SER A 948 -102.68 -6.82 -0.35
CA SER A 948 -103.09 -6.81 -1.75
C SER A 948 -102.37 -7.90 -2.53
N VAL A 949 -103.07 -8.61 -3.42
CA VAL A 949 -102.47 -9.63 -4.30
C VAL A 949 -102.58 -9.16 -5.74
N PHE A 950 -101.49 -9.25 -6.48
CA PHE A 950 -101.41 -8.91 -7.90
C PHE A 950 -100.98 -10.13 -8.72
N ASP A 951 -101.45 -10.24 -9.96
CA ASP A 951 -100.82 -11.16 -10.91
C ASP A 951 -99.47 -10.61 -11.41
N LEU A 952 -98.71 -11.42 -12.15
CA LEU A 952 -97.39 -11.03 -12.68
C LEU A 952 -97.44 -9.90 -13.70
N THR A 953 -98.61 -9.51 -14.19
CA THR A 953 -98.77 -8.34 -15.06
C THR A 953 -99.02 -7.05 -14.27
N GLY A 954 -99.11 -7.15 -12.93
CA GLY A 954 -99.38 -6.03 -12.03
C GLY A 954 -100.87 -5.73 -11.83
N ARG A 955 -101.77 -6.58 -12.34
CA ARG A 955 -103.22 -6.39 -12.14
C ARG A 955 -103.63 -6.84 -10.74
N LEU A 956 -104.36 -5.98 -10.02
CA LEU A 956 -104.87 -6.28 -8.68
C LEU A 956 -105.94 -7.38 -8.75
N ILE A 957 -105.73 -8.44 -7.97
CA ILE A 957 -106.60 -9.60 -7.85
C ILE A 957 -107.53 -9.48 -6.65
N LEU A 958 -106.98 -9.12 -5.48
CA LEU A 958 -107.78 -8.86 -4.27
C LEU A 958 -107.06 -7.91 -3.32
N SER A 959 -107.83 -7.29 -2.41
CA SER A 959 -107.30 -6.43 -1.36
C SER A 959 -108.17 -6.46 -0.09
N TYR A 960 -107.54 -6.47 1.07
CA TYR A 960 -108.18 -6.48 2.40
C TYR A 960 -107.50 -5.49 3.36
N ASN A 961 -108.29 -4.92 4.28
CA ASN A 961 -107.79 -4.18 5.44
C ASN A 961 -108.05 -4.98 6.73
N LEU A 962 -107.00 -5.22 7.51
CA LEU A 962 -107.07 -6.01 8.75
C LEU A 962 -106.94 -5.08 9.96
N LYS A 963 -107.82 -5.26 10.95
CA LYS A 963 -107.72 -4.66 12.29
C LYS A 963 -107.71 -5.77 13.34
N ASP A 964 -106.71 -5.75 14.22
CA ASP A 964 -106.59 -6.60 15.41
C ASP A 964 -106.63 -8.13 15.20
N LYS A 965 -105.96 -8.66 14.17
CA LYS A 965 -105.81 -10.12 13.95
C LYS A 965 -104.34 -10.54 13.77
N GLN A 966 -103.93 -11.61 14.45
CA GLN A 966 -102.58 -12.21 14.32
C GLN A 966 -102.44 -13.13 13.10
N GLU A 967 -103.55 -13.64 12.55
CA GLU A 967 -103.54 -14.48 11.36
C GLU A 967 -104.75 -14.15 10.48
N THR A 968 -104.55 -14.16 9.16
CA THR A 968 -105.65 -14.04 8.18
C THR A 968 -105.52 -15.07 7.06
N LYS A 969 -106.67 -15.51 6.55
CA LYS A 969 -106.76 -16.44 5.42
C LYS A 969 -107.05 -15.66 4.14
N ILE A 970 -106.30 -15.95 3.09
CA ILE A 970 -106.48 -15.40 1.74
C ILE A 970 -106.88 -16.54 0.80
N ASP A 971 -107.92 -16.30 -0.01
CA ASP A 971 -108.47 -17.27 -0.94
C ASP A 971 -108.52 -16.69 -2.36
N ILE A 972 -107.68 -17.25 -3.22
CA ILE A 972 -107.61 -17.04 -4.67
C ILE A 972 -107.86 -18.36 -5.42
N SER A 973 -108.51 -19.34 -4.79
CA SER A 973 -108.70 -20.69 -5.36
C SER A 973 -109.51 -20.71 -6.66
N THR A 974 -110.28 -19.65 -6.91
CA THR A 974 -111.05 -19.48 -8.15
C THR A 974 -110.26 -18.77 -9.27
N ASN A 975 -109.05 -18.28 -8.99
CA ASN A 975 -108.15 -17.65 -9.96
C ASN A 975 -107.25 -18.69 -10.65
N SER A 976 -106.72 -18.32 -11.82
CA SER A 976 -105.85 -19.19 -12.63
C SER A 976 -104.62 -19.66 -11.85
N TYR A 977 -104.17 -20.89 -12.11
CA TYR A 977 -102.92 -21.40 -11.54
C TYR A 977 -101.73 -20.59 -12.07
N GLY A 978 -100.80 -20.27 -11.17
CA GLY A 978 -99.65 -19.43 -11.49
C GLY A 978 -99.05 -18.74 -10.26
N THR A 979 -98.03 -17.92 -10.51
CA THR A 979 -97.38 -17.10 -9.49
C THR A 979 -98.06 -15.74 -9.39
N TYR A 980 -98.13 -15.22 -8.18
CA TYR A 980 -98.70 -13.93 -7.84
C TYR A 980 -97.75 -13.17 -6.90
N ILE A 981 -97.91 -11.85 -6.83
CA ILE A 981 -97.17 -10.98 -5.93
C ILE A 981 -98.11 -10.54 -4.80
N LEU A 982 -97.73 -10.89 -3.58
CA LEU A 982 -98.38 -10.40 -2.37
C LEU A 982 -97.68 -9.13 -1.90
N LYS A 983 -98.45 -8.06 -1.76
CA LYS A 983 -98.02 -6.81 -1.14
C LYS A 983 -98.68 -6.67 0.24
N ILE A 984 -97.88 -6.43 1.27
CA ILE A 984 -98.36 -6.15 2.63
C ILE A 984 -97.85 -4.77 3.04
N GLU A 985 -98.76 -3.91 3.49
CA GLU A 985 -98.45 -2.56 3.93
C GLU A 985 -98.83 -2.38 5.40
N ILE A 986 -97.87 -1.97 6.23
CA ILE A 986 -98.02 -1.78 7.68
C ILE A 986 -97.50 -0.37 8.02
N GLY A 987 -98.41 0.56 8.30
CA GLY A 987 -98.04 1.98 8.39
C GLY A 987 -97.53 2.49 7.05
N GLU A 988 -96.30 3.04 7.01
CA GLU A 988 -95.64 3.51 5.79
C GLU A 988 -94.74 2.45 5.11
N LYS A 989 -94.52 1.29 5.75
CA LYS A 989 -93.65 0.24 5.21
C LYS A 989 -94.41 -0.69 4.27
N GLN A 990 -93.76 -1.10 3.19
CA GLN A 990 -94.31 -2.02 2.18
C GLN A 990 -93.40 -3.24 2.01
N TYR A 991 -94.01 -4.43 2.02
CA TYR A 991 -93.33 -5.70 1.84
C TYR A 991 -93.90 -6.43 0.63
N LEU A 992 -93.03 -7.02 -0.19
CA LEU A 992 -93.40 -7.81 -1.37
C LEU A 992 -92.94 -9.25 -1.18
N LYS A 993 -93.83 -10.20 -1.44
CA LYS A 993 -93.52 -11.63 -1.39
C LYS A 993 -94.16 -12.39 -2.54
N ARG A 994 -93.41 -13.31 -3.13
CA ARG A 994 -93.95 -14.20 -4.15
C ARG A 994 -94.81 -15.29 -3.52
N ILE A 995 -96.00 -15.49 -4.08
CA ILE A 995 -96.91 -16.59 -3.70
C ILE A 995 -97.31 -17.39 -4.93
N SER A 996 -97.54 -18.69 -4.75
CA SER A 996 -97.84 -19.61 -5.86
C SER A 996 -99.18 -20.33 -5.65
N ASN A 997 -100.07 -20.23 -6.64
CA ASN A 997 -101.33 -20.97 -6.73
C ASN A 997 -101.17 -22.14 -7.70
N ILE A 998 -101.22 -23.36 -7.17
CA ILE A 998 -101.02 -24.62 -7.90
C ILE A 998 -102.30 -25.48 -7.90
N LYS A 999 -102.34 -26.48 -8.78
CA LYS A 999 -103.52 -27.30 -9.05
C LYS A 999 -103.91 -28.26 -7.92
#